data_AF-A0A344LES6-F1
#
_entry.id   AF-A0A344LES6-F1
#
_cell.length_a   1.000
_cell.length_b   1.000
_cell.length_c   1.000
_cell.angle_alpha   90.00
_cell.angle_beta   90.00
_cell.angle_gamma   90.00
#
_symmetry.space_group_name_H-M   'P 1'
#
loop_
_entity.id
_entity.type
_entity.pdbx_description
1 polymer ?
#
loop_
_entity_poly.entity_id
_entity_poly.type
_entity_poly.pdbx_seq_one_letter_code
_entity_poly.pdbx_strand_id
1 'polypeptide(L)'
;MVFDLVEPIAGTGALLCCGDLDEGTHPWLAGKPLPLALLTELFALAGAEAGCARVRELHPEADLLLPARFQLRVGALENGMRVVHLYTRTGEDWTRHATGVVEPAVVTEPADDGWHPRPPAPRTTGPEPRIVPFTTTEQASARVRGGERQLVFADEHEATARVLPEVLGAAAPPLIVRAGVAYAMDGTEATGDEPIVVIGLSGRLPEGIGPVPEDRGWDIAPRGAFLRAPGEFDAAFFGLSGEQAVVIDPQQRLLLETAWEAFETAGIDPERMRGERVGVFAGVQGRHYESLVWAASMDTRPMPAAVRVAQAFGLAGPAVDTPDACRMAVESLRRGESAMALAGWANVLATPDALDGEPAEGAGIVVLQRLSDAERLGHPVLATVSEQPEPVAALLGSVRRVRPEPAEPIADLPMAWPLSAKSEGALRELATRLLSSLDTDAPADIGLSLASRTEFTHRAVVIGENPAEFRAGLIALADGRTAPNLVLGTAAEATAPVLVFPGGELDWRTNELLEHPVFADRIADCERALAAHVDWSLTELLHNELVPDRVDVVLPVHWAVQVAVAALWESFGVRPSAVLGHGDGEIAAAVVCGALSIEDGAKVAALRARALRGIVGRGGVVAVSLPEHEVVDRIAYWPGRLGVAAIDAPDSVLVSGDAGALDELMYRFKADRIRVRRLPAGHAAHSSHVDEIEQLVKDLLAEVAPGPAAVPFFSAVTGDWFDTTELTADYWYWNLRQPVLFAHARKALADQGCVFAEAGAPAGLRPFLAEVAKAHLRGVAVDWRACFPGARPAELPTYPFQRERYWADLTHSVSSQSSQSSRSPTPAARSADHSAA
;
A
#
# COMPACT_ATOMS: atom_id res chain seq x y z
N MET A 1 13.18 26.29 -3.46
CA MET A 1 13.75 27.62 -3.79
C MET A 1 12.96 28.65 -2.98
N VAL A 2 13.61 29.49 -2.19
CA VAL A 2 12.95 30.52 -1.36
C VAL A 2 13.62 31.86 -1.65
N PHE A 3 12.84 32.94 -1.72
CA PHE A 3 13.38 34.29 -1.88
C PHE A 3 13.90 34.80 -0.53
N ASP A 4 15.13 35.30 -0.49
CA ASP A 4 15.69 35.93 0.70
C ASP A 4 15.25 37.40 0.83
N LEU A 5 14.77 37.99 -0.27
CA LEU A 5 14.23 39.35 -0.32
C LEU A 5 13.05 39.42 -1.29
N VAL A 6 11.93 39.99 -0.82
CA VAL A 6 10.78 40.37 -1.66
C VAL A 6 10.41 41.82 -1.34
N GLU A 7 10.63 42.73 -2.28
CA GLU A 7 10.37 44.17 -2.06
C GLU A 7 9.52 44.79 -3.17
N PRO A 8 8.51 45.61 -2.84
CA PRO A 8 7.79 46.38 -3.82
C PRO A 8 8.65 47.53 -4.36
N ILE A 9 8.66 47.70 -5.68
CA ILE A 9 9.29 48.86 -6.31
C ILE A 9 8.33 50.05 -6.18
N ALA A 10 8.71 50.99 -5.33
CA ALA A 10 7.88 52.13 -4.95
C ALA A 10 7.35 52.89 -6.18
N GLY A 11 6.03 53.05 -6.25
CA GLY A 11 5.36 53.82 -7.30
C GLY A 11 5.16 53.08 -8.64
N THR A 12 5.57 51.81 -8.78
CA THR A 12 5.46 51.10 -10.08
C THR A 12 4.54 49.88 -10.06
N GLY A 13 4.03 49.44 -8.90
CA GLY A 13 3.20 48.23 -8.79
C GLY A 13 3.91 46.92 -9.15
N ALA A 14 5.24 46.96 -9.24
CA ALA A 14 6.14 45.86 -9.55
C ALA A 14 6.78 45.32 -8.26
N LEU A 15 7.18 44.05 -8.27
CA LEU A 15 7.84 43.37 -7.16
C LEU A 15 9.23 42.89 -7.60
N LEU A 16 10.16 42.91 -6.65
CA LEU A 16 11.52 42.45 -6.83
C LEU A 16 11.76 41.28 -5.88
N CYS A 17 11.99 40.09 -6.43
CA CYS A 17 12.28 38.88 -5.67
C CYS A 17 13.73 38.48 -5.90
N CYS A 18 14.54 38.42 -4.85
CA CYS A 18 15.92 37.96 -4.93
C CYS A 18 16.09 36.62 -4.22
N GLY A 19 17.07 35.85 -4.67
CA GLY A 19 17.46 34.63 -3.99
C GLY A 19 18.85 34.18 -4.44
N ASP A 20 19.40 33.24 -3.69
CA ASP A 20 20.66 32.57 -4.01
C ASP A 20 20.36 31.11 -4.40
N LEU A 21 20.98 30.64 -5.48
CA LEU A 21 21.05 29.22 -5.80
C LEU A 21 22.51 28.77 -5.62
N ASP A 22 22.71 27.83 -4.71
CA ASP A 22 24.02 27.31 -4.35
C ASP A 22 24.11 25.80 -4.62
N GLU A 23 25.28 25.33 -5.06
CA GLU A 23 25.52 23.91 -5.34
C GLU A 23 25.40 23.04 -4.08
N GLY A 24 25.60 23.58 -2.88
CA GLY A 24 25.42 22.86 -1.61
C GLY A 24 23.97 22.49 -1.31
N THR A 25 23.00 23.28 -1.80
CA THR A 25 21.55 22.98 -1.67
C THR A 25 21.01 22.18 -2.84
N HIS A 26 21.60 22.31 -4.03
CA HIS A 26 21.19 21.61 -5.25
C HIS A 26 22.41 21.03 -6.00
N PRO A 27 23.11 20.03 -5.42
CA PRO A 27 24.39 19.53 -5.95
C PRO A 27 24.29 18.86 -7.32
N TRP A 28 23.09 18.44 -7.71
CA TRP A 28 22.81 17.85 -9.01
C TRP A 28 22.78 18.87 -10.16
N LEU A 29 22.77 20.18 -9.84
CA LEU A 29 22.84 21.30 -10.79
C LEU A 29 24.29 21.82 -11.01
N ALA A 30 25.28 21.23 -10.34
CA ALA A 30 26.66 21.70 -10.44
C ALA A 30 27.17 21.68 -11.90
N GLY A 31 27.59 22.85 -12.40
CA GLY A 31 28.04 23.05 -13.77
C GLY A 31 26.99 22.81 -14.88
N LYS A 32 25.70 22.68 -14.55
CA LYS A 32 24.61 22.46 -15.50
C LYS A 32 23.65 23.68 -15.53
N PRO A 33 23.03 23.99 -16.68
CA PRO A 33 22.01 25.02 -16.75
C PRO A 33 20.78 24.65 -15.93
N LEU A 34 20.15 25.65 -15.30
CA LEU A 34 18.91 25.45 -14.56
C LEU A 34 17.82 24.86 -15.47
N PRO A 35 17.23 23.68 -15.15
CA PRO A 35 16.19 23.06 -15.96
C PRO A 35 14.96 23.95 -16.10
N LEU A 36 14.29 23.85 -17.25
CA LEU A 36 13.07 24.61 -17.55
C LEU A 36 11.97 24.43 -16.48
N ALA A 37 11.86 23.24 -15.88
CA ALA A 37 10.91 22.97 -14.81
C ALA A 37 11.18 23.83 -13.57
N LEU A 38 12.44 23.93 -13.11
CA LEU A 38 12.82 24.78 -11.98
C LEU A 38 12.72 26.26 -12.32
N LEU A 39 13.03 26.63 -13.56
CA LEU A 39 12.82 27.99 -14.05
C LEU A 39 11.32 28.34 -14.03
N THR A 40 10.45 27.41 -14.41
CA THR A 40 8.98 27.57 -14.34
C THR A 40 8.51 27.72 -12.90
N GLU A 41 9.02 26.90 -11.98
CA GLU A 41 8.71 27.04 -10.54
C GLU A 41 9.17 28.37 -9.96
N LEU A 42 10.38 28.86 -10.31
CA LEU A 42 10.85 30.18 -9.88
C LEU A 42 9.92 31.31 -10.34
N PHE A 43 9.44 31.23 -11.59
CA PHE A 43 8.52 32.21 -12.14
C PHE A 43 7.13 32.12 -11.50
N ALA A 44 6.64 30.91 -11.22
CA ALA A 44 5.38 30.69 -10.50
C ALA A 44 5.46 31.22 -9.06
N LEU A 45 6.56 30.97 -8.35
CA LEU A 45 6.80 31.45 -6.99
C LEU A 45 6.87 32.98 -6.96
N ALA A 46 7.65 33.60 -7.86
CA ALA A 46 7.72 35.06 -7.94
C ALA A 46 6.37 35.69 -8.33
N GLY A 47 5.64 35.03 -9.23
CA GLY A 47 4.29 35.43 -9.60
C GLY A 47 3.30 35.32 -8.44
N ALA A 48 3.40 34.28 -7.61
CA ALA A 48 2.54 34.07 -6.44
C ALA A 48 2.67 35.22 -5.42
N GLU A 49 3.88 35.73 -5.18
CA GLU A 49 4.12 36.94 -4.35
C GLU A 49 3.35 38.17 -4.87
N ALA A 50 2.99 38.19 -6.15
CA ALA A 50 2.26 39.26 -6.83
C ALA A 50 0.79 38.93 -7.16
N GLY A 51 0.27 37.80 -6.65
CA GLY A 51 -1.10 37.33 -6.90
C GLY A 51 -1.32 36.63 -8.25
N CYS A 52 -0.26 36.15 -8.91
CA CYS A 52 -0.29 35.50 -10.22
C CYS A 52 0.54 34.21 -10.22
N ALA A 53 0.00 33.12 -9.65
CA ALA A 53 0.76 31.88 -9.40
C ALA A 53 0.85 30.92 -10.60
N ARG A 54 0.23 31.22 -11.75
CA ARG A 54 0.31 30.37 -12.96
C ARG A 54 1.24 30.98 -14.00
N VAL A 55 2.25 30.23 -14.42
CA VAL A 55 3.09 30.60 -15.58
C VAL A 55 2.33 30.25 -16.85
N ARG A 56 1.99 31.28 -17.63
CA ARG A 56 1.31 31.15 -18.92
C ARG A 56 2.30 30.88 -20.05
N GLU A 57 3.40 31.63 -20.04
CA GLU A 57 4.46 31.57 -21.05
C GLU A 57 5.82 31.72 -20.37
N LEU A 58 6.82 31.01 -20.85
CA LEU A 58 8.20 31.12 -20.37
C LEU A 58 9.18 30.95 -21.54
N HIS A 59 10.07 31.92 -21.69
CA HIS A 59 11.06 32.01 -22.74
C HIS A 59 12.45 32.12 -22.10
N PRO A 60 13.20 31.00 -22.03
CA PRO A 60 14.61 31.04 -21.66
C PRO A 60 15.44 31.80 -22.70
N GLU A 61 16.31 32.68 -22.25
CA GLU A 61 17.18 33.54 -23.09
C GLU A 61 18.67 33.22 -22.91
N ALA A 62 19.09 32.83 -21.70
CA ALA A 62 20.46 32.43 -21.40
C ALA A 62 20.52 31.45 -20.22
N ASP A 63 21.50 30.55 -20.25
CA ASP A 63 21.69 29.56 -19.19
C ASP A 63 21.99 30.22 -17.84
N LEU A 64 21.27 29.81 -16.80
CA LEU A 64 21.58 30.16 -15.42
C LEU A 64 22.40 29.02 -14.79
N LEU A 65 23.67 29.30 -14.50
CA LEU A 65 24.61 28.34 -13.89
C LEU A 65 24.78 28.63 -12.40
N LEU A 66 25.02 27.60 -11.60
CA LEU A 66 25.27 27.71 -10.16
C LEU A 66 26.77 27.84 -9.84
N PRO A 67 27.14 28.45 -8.69
CA PRO A 67 26.28 29.21 -7.80
C PRO A 67 25.92 30.59 -8.38
N ALA A 68 24.67 31.03 -8.22
CA ALA A 68 24.22 32.32 -8.71
C ALA A 68 23.25 33.02 -7.76
N ARG A 69 23.51 34.30 -7.51
CA ARG A 69 22.53 35.22 -6.95
C ARG A 69 21.68 35.78 -8.08
N PHE A 70 20.38 35.55 -7.99
CA PHE A 70 19.44 35.92 -9.03
C PHE A 70 18.40 36.92 -8.53
N GLN A 71 17.77 37.61 -9.47
CA GLN A 71 16.75 38.62 -9.23
C GLN A 71 15.62 38.45 -10.26
N LEU A 72 14.40 38.21 -9.78
CA LEU A 72 13.19 38.27 -10.59
C LEU A 72 12.52 39.64 -10.41
N ARG A 73 12.27 40.30 -11.53
CA ARG A 73 11.45 41.51 -11.57
C ARG A 73 10.08 41.14 -12.09
N VAL A 74 9.10 41.17 -11.21
CA VAL A 74 7.68 40.94 -11.51
C VAL A 74 7.03 42.28 -11.84
N GLY A 75 6.60 42.47 -13.08
CA GLY A 75 6.00 43.70 -13.58
C GLY A 75 4.66 44.05 -12.94
N ALA A 76 4.16 45.24 -13.26
CA ALA A 76 2.80 45.65 -12.89
C ALA A 76 1.74 44.73 -13.51
N LEU A 77 0.56 44.69 -12.91
CA LEU A 77 -0.57 43.94 -13.46
C LEU A 77 -1.13 44.68 -14.67
N GLU A 78 -1.03 44.05 -15.85
CA GLU A 78 -1.56 44.56 -17.11
C GLU A 78 -2.43 43.48 -17.77
N ASN A 79 -3.70 43.81 -18.06
CA ASN A 79 -4.67 42.86 -18.63
C ASN A 79 -4.81 41.54 -17.84
N GLY A 80 -4.69 41.60 -16.50
CA GLY A 80 -4.76 40.43 -15.64
C GLY A 80 -3.53 39.54 -15.67
N MET A 81 -2.43 39.98 -16.29
CA MET A 81 -1.17 39.24 -16.36
C MET A 81 -0.01 40.12 -15.86
N ARG A 82 1.10 39.51 -15.49
CA ARG A 82 2.35 40.19 -15.13
C ARG A 82 3.50 39.58 -15.92
N VAL A 83 4.33 40.44 -16.50
CA VAL A 83 5.58 40.00 -17.14
C VAL A 83 6.65 39.86 -16.05
N VAL A 84 7.36 38.73 -16.04
CA VAL A 84 8.46 38.45 -15.12
C VAL A 84 9.75 38.33 -15.92
N HIS A 85 10.83 38.91 -15.39
CA HIS A 85 12.17 38.79 -15.97
C HIS A 85 13.16 38.31 -14.90
N LEU A 86 13.95 37.30 -15.24
CA LEU A 86 15.00 36.76 -14.38
C LEU A 86 16.37 37.29 -14.79
N TYR A 87 17.10 37.83 -13.83
CA TYR A 87 18.44 38.37 -14.01
C TYR A 87 19.44 37.77 -13.03
N THR A 88 20.71 37.77 -13.43
CA THR A 88 21.85 37.70 -12.49
C THR A 88 22.76 38.90 -12.72
N ARG A 89 23.61 39.17 -11.73
CA ARG A 89 24.61 40.22 -11.82
C ARG A 89 26.00 39.63 -11.63
N THR A 90 26.90 39.90 -12.58
CA THR A 90 28.32 39.58 -12.50
C THR A 90 29.13 40.88 -12.61
N GLY A 91 29.70 41.34 -11.48
CA GLY A 91 30.37 42.65 -11.42
C GLY A 91 29.40 43.82 -11.59
N GLU A 92 29.56 44.61 -12.64
CA GLU A 92 28.63 45.71 -13.01
C GLU A 92 27.61 45.31 -14.08
N ASP A 93 27.78 44.14 -14.71
CA ASP A 93 26.94 43.69 -15.82
C ASP A 93 25.75 42.87 -15.33
N TRP A 94 24.59 43.13 -15.94
CA TRP A 94 23.34 42.40 -15.70
C TRP A 94 23.03 41.49 -16.89
N THR A 95 22.83 40.20 -16.62
CA THR A 95 22.45 39.21 -17.64
C THR A 95 21.01 38.78 -17.42
N ARG A 96 20.18 38.83 -18.47
CA ARG A 96 18.80 38.30 -18.42
C ARG A 96 18.81 36.83 -18.87
N HIS A 97 18.27 35.96 -18.03
CA HIS A 97 18.26 34.52 -18.28
C HIS A 97 16.92 34.02 -18.83
N ALA A 98 15.82 34.68 -18.48
CA ALA A 98 14.50 34.30 -18.96
C ALA A 98 13.48 35.43 -18.84
N THR A 99 12.46 35.37 -19.70
CA THR A 99 11.26 36.20 -19.64
C THR A 99 10.04 35.32 -19.65
N GLY A 100 9.02 35.65 -18.86
CA GLY A 100 7.80 34.88 -18.75
C GLY A 100 6.60 35.74 -18.44
N VAL A 101 5.42 35.18 -18.64
CA VAL A 101 4.14 35.82 -18.33
C VAL A 101 3.45 34.96 -17.29
N VAL A 102 3.06 35.57 -16.18
CA VAL A 102 2.29 34.94 -15.12
C VAL A 102 0.90 35.55 -15.02
N GLU A 103 -0.07 34.75 -14.61
CA GLU A 103 -1.46 35.18 -14.45
C GLU A 103 -2.07 34.58 -13.18
N PRO A 104 -3.20 35.12 -12.68
CA PRO A 104 -3.92 34.55 -11.55
C PRO A 104 -4.20 33.08 -11.76
N ALA A 105 -3.95 32.27 -10.74
CA ALA A 105 -4.52 30.94 -10.72
C ALA A 105 -6.05 31.11 -10.76
N VAL A 106 -6.72 30.41 -11.68
CA VAL A 106 -8.18 30.37 -11.69
C VAL A 106 -8.59 29.72 -10.37
N VAL A 107 -9.16 30.52 -9.48
CA VAL A 107 -9.85 30.01 -8.30
C VAL A 107 -11.16 29.44 -8.80
N THR A 108 -11.19 28.16 -9.13
CA THR A 108 -12.42 27.38 -8.97
C THR A 108 -12.68 27.32 -7.47
N GLU A 109 -13.81 27.90 -7.02
CA GLU A 109 -14.27 27.70 -5.65
C GLU A 109 -14.35 26.18 -5.37
N PRO A 110 -13.74 25.66 -4.29
CA PRO A 110 -13.69 24.23 -4.04
C PRO A 110 -14.99 23.76 -3.39
N ALA A 111 -15.49 22.62 -3.86
CA ALA A 111 -16.34 21.78 -3.02
C ALA A 111 -15.42 21.01 -2.05
N ASP A 112 -15.36 21.50 -0.81
CA ASP A 112 -14.90 20.86 0.43
C ASP A 112 -14.20 19.48 0.30
N ASP A 113 -12.85 19.49 0.24
CA ASP A 113 -12.00 18.31 0.21
C ASP A 113 -10.80 18.45 1.18
N GLY A 114 -11.07 18.21 2.46
CA GLY A 114 -10.07 18.28 3.55
C GLY A 114 -9.02 17.14 3.54
N TRP A 115 -7.82 17.48 3.04
CA TRP A 115 -6.46 17.05 3.44
C TRP A 115 -6.13 15.56 3.75
N HIS A 116 -5.11 15.02 3.04
CA HIS A 116 -4.11 14.06 3.57
C HIS A 116 -2.66 14.38 3.11
N PRO A 117 -1.58 14.11 3.89
CA PRO A 117 -0.17 14.42 3.60
C PRO A 117 0.52 13.36 2.71
N ARG A 118 1.60 13.72 2.02
CA ARG A 118 2.40 12.81 1.16
C ARG A 118 3.59 12.16 1.92
N PRO A 119 3.90 10.88 1.66
CA PRO A 119 5.09 10.17 2.18
C PRO A 119 6.40 10.56 1.45
N PRO A 120 7.59 10.23 2.01
CA PRO A 120 8.90 10.67 1.49
C PRO A 120 9.29 9.97 0.19
N ALA A 121 10.02 10.69 -0.68
CA ALA A 121 10.46 10.18 -1.98
C ALA A 121 11.53 9.07 -1.86
N PRO A 122 11.42 7.98 -2.64
CA PRO A 122 12.44 6.95 -2.72
C PRO A 122 13.69 7.44 -3.46
N ARG A 123 14.85 6.95 -3.01
CA ARG A 123 16.15 7.07 -3.70
C ARG A 123 16.09 6.33 -5.04
N THR A 124 16.35 7.02 -6.15
CA THR A 124 16.61 6.39 -7.46
C THR A 124 17.96 6.86 -8.00
N THR A 125 18.99 6.05 -7.80
CA THR A 125 20.17 6.02 -8.68
C THR A 125 19.91 4.94 -9.73
N GLY A 126 19.47 5.34 -10.91
CA GLY A 126 19.28 4.47 -12.07
C GLY A 126 19.29 5.31 -13.35
N PRO A 127 19.82 4.79 -14.48
CA PRO A 127 19.94 5.57 -15.71
C PRO A 127 18.56 5.88 -16.31
N GLU A 128 18.39 7.10 -16.82
CA GLU A 128 17.16 7.56 -17.47
C GLU A 128 16.82 6.70 -18.71
N PRO A 129 15.53 6.38 -18.96
CA PRO A 129 15.10 5.69 -20.17
C PRO A 129 15.34 6.57 -21.41
N ARG A 130 16.11 6.04 -22.36
CA ARG A 130 16.27 6.66 -23.69
C ARG A 130 14.97 6.53 -24.48
N ILE A 131 14.28 7.64 -24.67
CA ILE A 131 13.23 7.76 -25.69
C ILE A 131 13.95 7.90 -27.04
N VAL A 132 13.83 6.88 -27.90
CA VAL A 132 14.35 6.92 -29.27
C VAL A 132 13.19 7.28 -30.21
N PRO A 133 13.16 8.50 -30.78
CA PRO A 133 12.13 8.84 -31.76
C PRO A 133 12.46 8.15 -33.09
N PHE A 134 11.63 7.20 -33.52
CA PHE A 134 11.61 6.76 -34.92
C PHE A 134 10.48 7.47 -35.66
N THR A 135 10.85 8.23 -36.68
CA THR A 135 9.91 8.74 -37.69
C THR A 135 9.54 7.60 -38.63
N THR A 136 8.25 7.31 -38.74
CA THR A 136 7.66 6.47 -39.79
C THR A 136 8.04 6.98 -41.17
N THR A 137 8.55 6.11 -42.03
CA THR A 137 8.16 5.89 -43.45
C THR A 137 9.28 5.10 -44.13
N GLU A 138 9.17 3.78 -44.29
CA GLU A 138 9.79 3.11 -45.43
C GLU A 138 8.84 2.07 -46.02
N GLN A 139 8.50 2.32 -47.28
CA GLN A 139 7.84 1.38 -48.17
C GLN A 139 8.73 0.15 -48.33
N ALA A 140 8.20 -1.04 -48.01
CA ALA A 140 8.80 -2.30 -48.38
C ALA A 140 8.95 -2.36 -49.91
N SER A 141 10.19 -2.37 -50.40
CA SER A 141 10.49 -2.66 -51.81
C SER A 141 11.28 -3.96 -51.89
N ALA A 142 10.65 -4.98 -52.47
CA ALA A 142 11.23 -6.29 -52.68
C ALA A 142 12.30 -6.24 -53.79
N ARG A 143 13.48 -6.81 -53.53
CA ARG A 143 14.42 -7.22 -54.58
C ARG A 143 14.74 -8.70 -54.45
N VAL A 144 14.37 -9.45 -55.48
CA VAL A 144 14.81 -10.83 -55.67
C VAL A 144 16.24 -10.81 -56.21
N ARG A 145 17.18 -11.39 -55.45
CA ARG A 145 18.46 -11.82 -56.01
C ARG A 145 18.92 -13.11 -55.32
N GLY A 146 18.85 -14.22 -56.05
CA GLY A 146 19.58 -15.45 -55.73
C GLY A 146 18.91 -16.38 -54.72
N GLY A 147 17.97 -17.20 -55.20
CA GLY A 147 17.97 -18.64 -54.92
C GLY A 147 17.65 -19.19 -53.52
N GLU A 148 17.47 -18.40 -52.47
CA GLU A 148 17.01 -18.90 -51.16
C GLU A 148 15.64 -18.32 -50.78
N ARG A 149 14.69 -19.22 -50.47
CA ARG A 149 13.41 -18.84 -49.88
C ARG A 149 13.63 -18.55 -48.41
N GLN A 150 13.68 -17.28 -48.02
CA GLN A 150 13.52 -16.87 -46.64
C GLN A 150 12.05 -16.50 -46.40
N LEU A 151 11.46 -17.11 -45.38
CA LEU A 151 10.07 -16.88 -44.96
C LEU A 151 9.92 -15.44 -44.45
N VAL A 152 8.83 -14.81 -44.88
CA VAL A 152 8.37 -13.47 -44.48
C VAL A 152 7.65 -13.60 -43.14
N PHE A 153 7.92 -12.68 -42.22
CA PHE A 153 7.31 -12.62 -40.89
C PHE A 153 5.78 -12.53 -40.99
N ALA A 154 5.07 -13.33 -40.19
CA ALA A 154 3.62 -13.27 -40.09
C ALA A 154 3.20 -12.00 -39.35
N ASP A 155 2.30 -11.23 -39.96
CA ASP A 155 1.63 -10.09 -39.33
C ASP A 155 0.74 -10.60 -38.18
N GLU A 156 0.74 -9.92 -37.02
CA GLU A 156 -0.13 -10.28 -35.88
C GLU A 156 -1.61 -10.29 -36.30
N HIS A 157 -1.99 -9.50 -37.32
CA HIS A 157 -3.34 -9.51 -37.90
C HIS A 157 -3.69 -10.88 -38.52
N GLU A 158 -2.74 -11.49 -39.25
CA GLU A 158 -2.92 -12.80 -39.87
C GLU A 158 -2.85 -13.94 -38.84
N ALA A 159 -2.02 -13.79 -37.80
CA ALA A 159 -1.95 -14.74 -36.69
C ALA A 159 -3.24 -14.76 -35.87
N THR A 160 -3.82 -13.58 -35.58
CA THR A 160 -5.09 -13.45 -34.85
C THR A 160 -6.23 -14.09 -35.64
N ALA A 161 -6.33 -13.77 -36.93
CA ALA A 161 -7.37 -14.32 -37.82
C ALA A 161 -7.31 -15.86 -37.92
N ARG A 162 -6.12 -16.47 -37.79
CA ARG A 162 -5.95 -17.94 -37.86
C ARG A 162 -6.17 -18.64 -36.53
N VAL A 163 -5.69 -18.08 -35.41
CA VAL A 163 -5.68 -18.75 -34.10
C VAL A 163 -7.03 -18.63 -33.40
N LEU A 164 -7.71 -17.48 -33.53
CA LEU A 164 -8.95 -17.21 -32.80
C LEU A 164 -10.09 -18.17 -33.19
N PRO A 165 -10.30 -18.53 -34.48
CA PRO A 165 -11.27 -19.55 -34.86
C PRO A 165 -10.94 -20.97 -34.35
N GLU A 166 -9.65 -21.33 -34.23
CA GLU A 166 -9.24 -22.62 -33.65
C GLU A 166 -9.52 -22.69 -32.15
N VAL A 167 -9.28 -21.59 -31.43
CA VAL A 167 -9.57 -21.46 -29.98
C VAL A 167 -11.08 -21.45 -29.70
N LEU A 168 -11.88 -20.85 -30.59
CA LEU A 168 -13.33 -20.70 -30.42
C LEU A 168 -14.15 -21.84 -31.05
N GLY A 169 -13.54 -22.70 -31.87
CA GLY A 169 -14.25 -23.57 -32.82
C GLY A 169 -14.29 -25.08 -32.55
N ALA A 170 -13.52 -25.65 -31.61
CA ALA A 170 -13.57 -27.10 -31.39
C ALA A 170 -13.22 -27.51 -29.95
N ALA A 171 -13.95 -28.52 -29.44
CA ALA A 171 -13.44 -29.43 -28.43
C ALA A 171 -12.25 -30.22 -29.02
N ALA A 172 -11.09 -29.57 -29.17
CA ALA A 172 -9.87 -30.21 -29.61
C ALA A 172 -9.18 -30.92 -28.42
N PRO A 173 -8.66 -32.14 -28.62
CA PRO A 173 -7.96 -32.89 -27.57
C PRO A 173 -6.70 -32.14 -27.10
N PRO A 174 -6.21 -32.40 -25.89
CA PRO A 174 -5.17 -31.59 -25.27
C PRO A 174 -3.91 -31.57 -26.14
N LEU A 175 -3.56 -30.40 -26.66
CA LEU A 175 -2.20 -30.16 -27.13
C LEU A 175 -1.31 -30.17 -25.89
N ILE A 176 -0.60 -31.27 -25.70
CA ILE A 176 0.41 -31.42 -24.66
C ILE A 176 1.56 -30.48 -25.03
N VAL A 177 1.60 -29.30 -24.44
CA VAL A 177 2.88 -28.60 -24.24
C VAL A 177 3.66 -29.48 -23.28
N ARG A 178 4.81 -30.00 -23.71
CA ARG A 178 5.73 -30.73 -22.84
C ARG A 178 6.19 -29.78 -21.73
N ALA A 179 5.54 -29.84 -20.57
CA ALA A 179 6.09 -29.37 -19.32
C ALA A 179 7.34 -30.22 -19.04
N GLY A 180 8.50 -29.72 -19.46
CA GLY A 180 9.79 -30.35 -19.18
C GLY A 180 10.16 -30.05 -17.73
N VAL A 181 10.17 -31.09 -16.90
CA VAL A 181 10.81 -31.07 -15.58
C VAL A 181 12.31 -30.86 -15.81
N ALA A 182 12.87 -29.74 -15.34
CA ALA A 182 14.30 -29.53 -15.28
C ALA A 182 14.83 -30.09 -13.95
N TYR A 183 15.65 -31.15 -14.03
CA TYR A 183 16.58 -31.48 -12.95
C TYR A 183 17.93 -30.85 -13.30
N ALA A 184 18.47 -30.04 -12.40
CA ALA A 184 19.81 -29.47 -12.50
C ALA A 184 20.87 -30.59 -12.40
N MET A 185 21.93 -30.51 -13.21
CA MET A 185 23.20 -31.18 -12.92
C MET A 185 24.37 -30.25 -13.29
N ASP A 186 25.34 -30.22 -12.39
CA ASP A 186 26.50 -29.33 -12.28
C ASP A 186 27.36 -29.15 -13.54
N GLY A 187 27.95 -27.95 -13.65
CA GLY A 187 29.31 -27.79 -14.15
C GLY A 187 29.52 -26.84 -15.34
N THR A 188 29.99 -25.63 -15.03
CA THR A 188 30.92 -24.77 -15.81
C THR A 188 30.50 -24.15 -17.17
N GLU A 189 30.36 -22.81 -17.12
CA GLU A 189 30.76 -21.74 -18.07
C GLU A 189 30.49 -21.88 -19.59
N ALA A 190 29.45 -21.17 -20.07
CA ALA A 190 29.55 -20.00 -20.97
C ALA A 190 28.14 -19.40 -21.21
N THR A 191 28.05 -18.08 -21.30
CA THR A 191 26.84 -17.25 -21.39
C THR A 191 26.06 -17.39 -22.70
N GLY A 192 24.85 -17.95 -22.65
CA GLY A 192 23.85 -17.99 -23.74
C GLY A 192 22.76 -19.05 -23.48
N ASP A 193 21.48 -18.68 -23.57
CA ASP A 193 20.26 -19.49 -23.33
C ASP A 193 19.84 -19.79 -21.89
N GLU A 194 19.69 -18.75 -21.07
CA GLU A 194 18.77 -18.86 -19.94
C GLU A 194 17.30 -18.91 -20.42
N PRO A 195 16.49 -19.90 -20.00
CA PRO A 195 15.08 -19.98 -20.37
C PRO A 195 14.28 -18.76 -19.89
N ILE A 196 13.43 -18.23 -20.75
CA ILE A 196 12.40 -17.25 -20.37
C ILE A 196 11.10 -17.99 -20.12
N VAL A 197 10.40 -17.61 -19.05
CA VAL A 197 9.15 -18.21 -18.61
C VAL A 197 8.02 -17.19 -18.55
N VAL A 198 6.81 -17.66 -18.79
CA VAL A 198 5.58 -16.95 -18.49
C VAL A 198 5.26 -17.19 -17.03
N ILE A 199 5.16 -16.12 -16.23
CA ILE A 199 4.84 -16.19 -14.80
C ILE A 199 3.40 -15.73 -14.50
N GLY A 200 2.82 -14.92 -15.39
CA GLY A 200 1.46 -14.43 -15.29
C GLY A 200 0.88 -14.18 -16.67
N LEU A 201 -0.44 -14.21 -16.78
CA LEU A 201 -1.15 -13.86 -18.00
C LEU A 201 -2.58 -13.40 -17.69
N SER A 202 -3.11 -12.52 -18.52
CA SER A 202 -4.54 -12.20 -18.58
C SER A 202 -4.92 -11.83 -20.00
N GLY A 203 -6.16 -12.13 -20.40
CA GLY A 203 -6.66 -11.79 -21.72
C GLY A 203 -8.18 -11.72 -21.78
N ARG A 204 -8.66 -10.91 -22.72
CA ARG A 204 -10.05 -10.83 -23.16
C ARG A 204 -10.12 -11.35 -24.59
N LEU A 205 -10.85 -12.44 -24.75
CA LEU A 205 -11.12 -13.06 -26.03
C LEU A 205 -12.63 -13.02 -26.29
N PRO A 206 -13.07 -12.91 -27.56
CA PRO A 206 -14.47 -12.90 -27.92
C PRO A 206 -15.12 -14.27 -27.63
N GLU A 207 -16.42 -14.29 -27.35
CA GLU A 207 -17.14 -15.54 -27.03
C GLU A 207 -17.38 -16.43 -28.27
N GLY A 208 -17.19 -15.88 -29.48
CA GLY A 208 -17.43 -16.57 -30.75
C GLY A 208 -17.66 -15.62 -31.92
N ILE A 209 -17.90 -16.17 -33.12
CA ILE A 209 -18.24 -15.39 -34.32
C ILE A 209 -19.73 -15.03 -34.30
N GLY A 210 -20.02 -13.74 -34.13
CA GLY A 210 -21.36 -13.18 -34.00
C GLY A 210 -21.69 -12.14 -35.07
N PRO A 211 -22.93 -11.58 -35.03
CA PRO A 211 -23.23 -10.35 -35.73
C PRO A 211 -22.39 -9.18 -35.18
N VAL A 212 -22.27 -8.12 -35.95
CA VAL A 212 -21.70 -6.84 -35.49
C VAL A 212 -22.39 -6.35 -34.21
N PRO A 213 -21.65 -5.80 -33.23
CA PRO A 213 -22.22 -5.23 -32.01
C PRO A 213 -23.08 -3.99 -32.28
N GLU A 214 -24.24 -3.90 -31.62
CA GLU A 214 -25.15 -2.75 -31.71
C GLU A 214 -24.64 -1.52 -30.92
N ASP A 215 -23.61 -1.67 -30.09
CA ASP A 215 -23.13 -0.68 -29.13
C ASP A 215 -22.12 0.34 -29.69
N ARG A 216 -21.83 0.27 -30.99
CA ARG A 216 -20.86 1.12 -31.72
C ARG A 216 -21.48 2.03 -32.77
N GLY A 217 -22.81 2.00 -32.91
CA GLY A 217 -23.55 2.87 -33.83
C GLY A 217 -23.37 2.53 -35.31
N TRP A 218 -23.02 1.28 -35.65
CA TRP A 218 -22.84 0.84 -37.03
C TRP A 218 -24.16 0.30 -37.60
N ASP A 219 -24.50 0.66 -38.85
CA ASP A 219 -25.66 0.14 -39.60
C ASP A 219 -25.19 -0.72 -40.79
N ILE A 220 -24.59 -1.87 -40.46
CA ILE A 220 -23.94 -2.79 -41.41
C ILE A 220 -24.09 -4.25 -40.97
N ALA A 221 -23.99 -5.20 -41.92
CA ALA A 221 -24.25 -6.62 -41.69
C ALA A 221 -23.06 -7.62 -41.78
N PRO A 222 -21.77 -7.27 -41.58
CA PRO A 222 -20.73 -8.29 -41.48
C PRO A 222 -20.85 -9.14 -40.19
N ARG A 223 -20.21 -10.31 -40.19
CA ARG A 223 -20.03 -11.16 -39.00
C ARG A 223 -18.56 -11.14 -38.61
N GLY A 224 -18.29 -11.24 -37.32
CA GLY A 224 -16.93 -11.17 -36.77
C GLY A 224 -16.85 -11.68 -35.35
N ALA A 225 -15.64 -11.81 -34.83
CA ALA A 225 -15.40 -12.16 -33.44
C ALA A 225 -15.16 -10.86 -32.64
N PHE A 226 -16.16 -10.43 -31.89
CA PHE A 226 -16.14 -9.13 -31.20
C PHE A 226 -16.08 -9.28 -29.69
N LEU A 227 -15.30 -8.41 -29.04
CA LEU A 227 -15.28 -8.30 -27.59
C LEU A 227 -16.62 -7.78 -27.09
N ARG A 228 -17.05 -8.32 -25.95
CA ARG A 228 -18.21 -7.81 -25.23
C ARG A 228 -17.83 -6.50 -24.54
N ALA A 229 -18.57 -5.44 -24.82
CA ALA A 229 -18.46 -4.14 -24.17
C ALA A 229 -17.02 -3.58 -24.10
N PRO A 230 -16.28 -3.45 -25.23
CA PRO A 230 -14.90 -2.95 -25.22
C PRO A 230 -14.78 -1.48 -24.77
N GLY A 231 -15.91 -0.77 -24.68
CA GLY A 231 -15.99 0.58 -24.12
C GLY A 231 -16.04 0.62 -22.60
N GLU A 232 -16.27 -0.51 -21.92
CA GLU A 232 -16.31 -0.57 -20.46
C GLU A 232 -14.90 -0.54 -19.85
N PHE A 233 -14.68 0.34 -18.87
CA PHE A 233 -13.38 0.50 -18.21
C PHE A 233 -13.56 1.10 -16.81
N ASP A 234 -12.69 0.77 -15.87
CA ASP A 234 -12.66 1.40 -14.53
C ASP A 234 -11.64 2.56 -14.49
N ALA A 235 -12.10 3.74 -14.91
CA ALA A 235 -11.25 4.93 -15.01
C ALA A 235 -10.72 5.40 -13.64
N ALA A 236 -11.59 5.40 -12.62
CA ALA A 236 -11.25 5.82 -11.27
C ALA A 236 -10.14 4.93 -10.68
N PHE A 237 -10.17 3.62 -10.95
CA PHE A 237 -9.10 2.72 -10.53
C PHE A 237 -7.72 3.13 -11.07
N PHE A 238 -7.63 3.61 -12.31
CA PHE A 238 -6.36 4.07 -12.89
C PHE A 238 -6.07 5.57 -12.68
N GLY A 239 -6.84 6.25 -11.82
CA GLY A 239 -6.65 7.68 -11.54
C GLY A 239 -7.01 8.57 -12.74
N LEU A 240 -7.90 8.10 -13.61
CA LEU A 240 -8.38 8.82 -14.79
C LEU A 240 -9.79 9.37 -14.53
N SER A 241 -10.03 10.61 -14.95
CA SER A 241 -11.38 11.17 -15.02
C SER A 241 -12.17 10.53 -16.17
N GLY A 242 -13.50 10.61 -16.11
CA GLY A 242 -14.36 10.12 -17.18
C GLY A 242 -14.07 10.80 -18.53
N GLU A 243 -13.82 12.12 -18.52
CA GLU A 243 -13.46 12.88 -19.72
C GLU A 243 -12.17 12.37 -20.36
N GLN A 244 -11.15 12.06 -19.53
CA GLN A 244 -9.92 11.45 -20.01
C GLN A 244 -10.15 10.03 -20.54
N ALA A 245 -10.99 9.23 -19.88
CA ALA A 245 -11.27 7.85 -20.29
C ALA A 245 -11.97 7.76 -21.64
N VAL A 246 -12.88 8.69 -21.97
CA VAL A 246 -13.57 8.73 -23.27
C VAL A 246 -12.58 8.90 -24.44
N VAL A 247 -11.56 9.73 -24.28
CA VAL A 247 -10.62 10.02 -25.39
C VAL A 247 -9.49 8.99 -25.51
N ILE A 248 -9.36 8.07 -24.54
CA ILE A 248 -8.34 7.01 -24.59
C ILE A 248 -8.86 5.85 -25.45
N ASP A 249 -8.02 5.40 -26.39
CA ASP A 249 -8.31 4.24 -27.22
C ASP A 249 -8.68 3.01 -26.36
N PRO A 250 -9.81 2.33 -26.63
CA PRO A 250 -10.21 1.09 -25.95
C PRO A 250 -9.10 0.04 -25.84
N GLN A 251 -8.23 -0.06 -26.84
CA GLN A 251 -7.07 -0.96 -26.83
C GLN A 251 -6.15 -0.66 -25.65
N GLN A 252 -5.88 0.63 -25.38
CA GLN A 252 -5.03 1.05 -24.27
C GLN A 252 -5.71 0.82 -22.91
N ARG A 253 -7.03 1.02 -22.83
CA ARG A 253 -7.82 0.75 -21.62
C ARG A 253 -7.83 -0.74 -21.27
N LEU A 254 -8.02 -1.61 -22.25
CA LEU A 254 -7.94 -3.06 -22.08
C LEU A 254 -6.54 -3.50 -21.64
N LEU A 255 -5.48 -2.92 -22.21
CA LEU A 255 -4.10 -3.21 -21.79
C LEU A 255 -3.81 -2.78 -20.34
N LEU A 256 -4.45 -1.71 -19.83
CA LEU A 256 -4.33 -1.32 -18.42
C LEU A 256 -4.94 -2.35 -17.47
N GLU A 257 -6.18 -2.77 -17.73
CA GLU A 257 -6.86 -3.80 -16.90
C GLU A 257 -6.15 -5.15 -17.01
N THR A 258 -5.81 -5.60 -18.23
CA THR A 258 -5.14 -6.90 -18.42
C THR A 258 -3.72 -6.91 -17.86
N ALA A 259 -3.01 -5.77 -17.83
CA ALA A 259 -1.70 -5.68 -17.16
C ALA A 259 -1.83 -5.90 -15.66
N TRP A 260 -2.82 -5.26 -15.03
CA TRP A 260 -3.12 -5.43 -13.62
C TRP A 260 -3.44 -6.89 -13.30
N GLU A 261 -4.38 -7.47 -14.05
CA GLU A 261 -4.80 -8.86 -13.92
C GLU A 261 -3.62 -9.83 -14.12
N ALA A 262 -2.72 -9.58 -15.08
CA ALA A 262 -1.58 -10.44 -15.36
C ALA A 262 -0.52 -10.41 -14.23
N PHE A 263 -0.31 -9.26 -13.59
CA PHE A 263 0.51 -9.20 -12.37
C PHE A 263 -0.15 -9.95 -11.21
N GLU A 264 -1.46 -9.78 -11.02
CA GLU A 264 -2.22 -10.49 -10.00
C GLU A 264 -2.15 -12.01 -10.19
N THR A 265 -2.26 -12.48 -11.44
CA THR A 265 -2.09 -13.91 -11.72
C THR A 265 -0.65 -14.34 -11.50
N ALA A 266 0.36 -13.50 -11.74
CA ALA A 266 1.74 -13.78 -11.35
C ALA A 266 1.99 -13.82 -9.83
N GLY A 267 1.00 -13.47 -8.99
CA GLY A 267 1.19 -13.33 -7.54
C GLY A 267 2.02 -12.11 -7.16
N ILE A 268 2.05 -11.10 -8.04
CA ILE A 268 2.83 -9.87 -7.88
C ILE A 268 1.88 -8.72 -7.54
N ASP A 269 2.20 -7.99 -6.47
CA ASP A 269 1.58 -6.70 -6.16
C ASP A 269 2.09 -5.63 -7.17
N PRO A 270 1.24 -5.10 -8.07
CA PRO A 270 1.68 -4.15 -9.09
C PRO A 270 2.21 -2.85 -8.49
N GLU A 271 1.76 -2.45 -7.29
CA GLU A 271 2.22 -1.24 -6.61
C GLU A 271 3.69 -1.34 -6.20
N ARG A 272 4.17 -2.55 -5.88
CA ARG A 272 5.59 -2.81 -5.55
C ARG A 272 6.51 -2.77 -6.77
N MET A 273 5.96 -2.78 -7.98
CA MET A 273 6.75 -2.71 -9.22
C MET A 273 7.10 -1.27 -9.63
N ARG A 274 6.61 -0.26 -8.90
CA ARG A 274 6.99 1.13 -9.16
C ARG A 274 8.49 1.33 -9.02
N GLY A 275 9.11 1.87 -10.06
CA GLY A 275 10.55 2.10 -10.16
C GLY A 275 11.36 0.88 -10.60
N GLU A 276 10.75 -0.31 -10.67
CA GLU A 276 11.44 -1.53 -11.11
C GLU A 276 11.67 -1.52 -12.63
N ARG A 277 12.73 -2.22 -13.07
CA ARG A 277 13.09 -2.36 -14.50
C ARG A 277 12.19 -3.37 -15.23
N VAL A 278 10.90 -3.12 -15.19
CA VAL A 278 9.89 -3.87 -15.93
C VAL A 278 9.71 -3.25 -17.30
N GLY A 279 10.05 -3.97 -18.36
CA GLY A 279 9.82 -3.53 -19.74
C GLY A 279 8.36 -3.73 -20.15
N VAL A 280 7.84 -2.89 -21.04
CA VAL A 280 6.49 -2.98 -21.61
C VAL A 280 6.60 -2.95 -23.13
N PHE A 281 6.11 -4.00 -23.76
CA PHE A 281 6.11 -4.16 -25.21
C PHE A 281 4.68 -4.44 -25.65
N ALA A 282 4.10 -3.60 -26.50
CA ALA A 282 2.67 -3.68 -26.83
C ALA A 282 2.42 -3.67 -28.35
N GLY A 283 1.75 -4.69 -28.85
CA GLY A 283 1.16 -4.71 -30.19
C GLY A 283 -0.25 -4.12 -30.16
N VAL A 284 -0.45 -2.93 -30.71
CA VAL A 284 -1.79 -2.34 -30.90
C VAL A 284 -2.10 -2.22 -32.38
N GLN A 285 -3.31 -2.60 -32.78
CA GLN A 285 -3.70 -2.70 -34.19
C GLN A 285 -4.71 -1.64 -34.58
N GLY A 286 -4.40 -0.93 -35.67
CA GLY A 286 -5.23 0.15 -36.16
C GLY A 286 -5.29 1.35 -35.19
N ARG A 287 -5.51 2.55 -35.74
CA ARG A 287 -5.77 3.78 -34.96
C ARG A 287 -7.16 4.33 -35.29
N HIS A 288 -8.11 3.40 -35.40
CA HIS A 288 -9.48 3.69 -35.83
C HIS A 288 -10.21 4.57 -34.82
N TYR A 289 -9.94 4.36 -33.52
CA TYR A 289 -10.57 5.15 -32.47
C TYR A 289 -10.10 6.60 -32.45
N GLU A 290 -8.82 6.87 -32.71
CA GLU A 290 -8.28 8.23 -32.83
C GLU A 290 -9.07 9.05 -33.87
N SER A 291 -9.48 8.41 -34.97
CA SER A 291 -10.29 9.04 -36.02
C SER A 291 -11.69 9.41 -35.53
N LEU A 292 -12.32 8.59 -34.68
CA LEU A 292 -13.62 8.90 -34.07
C LEU A 292 -13.51 10.07 -33.09
N VAL A 293 -12.48 10.06 -32.24
CA VAL A 293 -12.26 11.13 -31.24
C VAL A 293 -11.97 12.46 -31.94
N TRP A 294 -11.18 12.43 -33.01
CA TRP A 294 -10.96 13.59 -33.87
C TRP A 294 -12.26 14.08 -34.52
N ALA A 295 -13.07 13.17 -35.08
CA ALA A 295 -14.37 13.52 -35.66
C ALA A 295 -15.35 14.11 -34.63
N ALA A 296 -15.24 13.70 -33.37
CA ALA A 296 -15.98 14.26 -32.24
C ALA A 296 -15.43 15.62 -31.74
N SER A 297 -14.38 16.17 -32.36
CA SER A 297 -13.73 17.44 -31.97
C SER A 297 -13.23 17.47 -30.51
N MET A 298 -12.83 16.31 -29.98
CA MET A 298 -12.30 16.19 -28.62
C MET A 298 -10.76 16.35 -28.65
N ASP A 299 -10.21 17.05 -27.65
CA ASP A 299 -8.76 17.24 -27.54
C ASP A 299 -8.06 15.94 -27.16
N THR A 300 -7.02 15.57 -27.90
CA THR A 300 -6.25 14.34 -27.66
C THR A 300 -4.76 14.65 -27.58
N ARG A 301 -4.08 14.03 -26.61
CA ARG A 301 -2.62 13.94 -26.60
C ARG A 301 -2.25 12.50 -26.96
N PRO A 302 -1.79 12.25 -28.20
CA PRO A 302 -1.46 10.89 -28.62
C PRO A 302 -0.35 10.33 -27.73
N MET A 303 -0.58 9.14 -27.18
CA MET A 303 0.36 8.44 -26.31
C MET A 303 0.47 6.97 -26.74
N PRO A 304 1.69 6.43 -26.90
CA PRO A 304 1.89 5.00 -27.15
C PRO A 304 1.26 4.14 -26.04
N ALA A 305 0.74 2.98 -26.40
CA ALA A 305 0.04 2.08 -25.48
C ALA A 305 0.99 1.57 -24.38
N ALA A 306 2.19 1.15 -24.76
CA ALA A 306 3.22 0.68 -23.84
C ALA A 306 3.65 1.77 -22.84
N VAL A 307 3.73 3.04 -23.30
CA VAL A 307 4.06 4.18 -22.43
C VAL A 307 2.94 4.43 -21.43
N ARG A 308 1.67 4.32 -21.83
CA ARG A 308 0.53 4.48 -20.90
C ARG A 308 0.57 3.44 -19.79
N VAL A 309 0.78 2.18 -20.15
CA VAL A 309 0.94 1.08 -19.17
C VAL A 309 2.13 1.37 -18.26
N ALA A 310 3.32 1.64 -18.82
CA ALA A 310 4.50 1.95 -18.01
C ALA A 310 4.26 3.11 -17.03
N GLN A 311 3.59 4.18 -17.46
CA GLN A 311 3.26 5.31 -16.59
C GLN A 311 2.25 4.97 -15.50
N ALA A 312 1.18 4.23 -15.82
CA ALA A 312 0.15 3.86 -14.85
C ALA A 312 0.73 3.04 -13.68
N PHE A 313 1.64 2.12 -13.99
CA PHE A 313 2.30 1.24 -13.02
C PHE A 313 3.66 1.79 -12.53
N GLY A 314 4.09 2.96 -13.00
CA GLY A 314 5.37 3.58 -12.64
C GLY A 314 6.61 2.73 -12.97
N LEU A 315 6.59 1.99 -14.07
CA LEU A 315 7.65 1.06 -14.48
C LEU A 315 8.82 1.79 -15.14
N ALA A 316 10.05 1.37 -14.83
CA ALA A 316 11.28 2.03 -15.27
C ALA A 316 12.02 1.29 -16.42
N GLY A 317 11.45 0.22 -16.98
CA GLY A 317 12.01 -0.49 -18.13
C GLY A 317 11.66 0.16 -19.48
N PRO A 318 12.15 -0.41 -20.60
CA PRO A 318 11.79 0.04 -21.95
C PRO A 318 10.29 -0.02 -22.18
N ALA A 319 9.68 0.99 -22.81
CA ALA A 319 8.27 1.02 -23.16
C ALA A 319 8.10 1.25 -24.67
N VAL A 320 7.70 0.23 -25.41
CA VAL A 320 7.73 0.22 -26.89
C VAL A 320 6.46 -0.38 -27.48
N ASP A 321 5.80 0.37 -28.37
CA ASP A 321 4.75 -0.18 -29.23
C ASP A 321 5.40 -0.92 -30.41
N THR A 322 5.06 -2.19 -30.61
CA THR A 322 5.66 -3.07 -31.63
C THR A 322 4.75 -4.24 -31.96
N PRO A 323 4.64 -4.66 -33.23
CA PRO A 323 3.95 -5.89 -33.61
C PRO A 323 4.73 -7.16 -33.19
N ASP A 324 5.97 -7.04 -32.72
CA ASP A 324 6.80 -8.16 -32.26
C ASP A 324 6.97 -8.16 -30.72
N ALA A 325 5.89 -7.82 -29.99
CA ALA A 325 5.96 -7.53 -28.55
C ALA A 325 6.64 -8.62 -27.72
N CYS A 326 6.26 -9.89 -27.92
CA CYS A 326 6.82 -11.02 -27.19
C CYS A 326 8.32 -11.23 -27.49
N ARG A 327 8.71 -11.15 -28.77
CA ARG A 327 10.11 -11.30 -29.19
C ARG A 327 11.00 -10.20 -28.60
N MET A 328 10.55 -8.94 -28.66
CA MET A 328 11.30 -7.81 -28.11
C MET A 328 11.40 -7.88 -26.58
N ALA A 329 10.35 -8.32 -25.89
CA ALA A 329 10.37 -8.56 -24.45
C ALA A 329 11.41 -9.62 -24.06
N VAL A 330 11.46 -10.75 -24.78
CA VAL A 330 12.47 -11.80 -24.59
C VAL A 330 13.88 -11.27 -24.82
N GLU A 331 14.11 -10.51 -25.88
CA GLU A 331 15.42 -9.90 -26.15
C GLU A 331 15.84 -8.91 -25.05
N SER A 332 14.92 -8.09 -24.54
CA SER A 332 15.17 -7.15 -23.44
C SER A 332 15.58 -7.88 -22.15
N LEU A 333 14.89 -8.98 -21.82
CA LEU A 333 15.23 -9.83 -20.68
C LEU A 333 16.60 -10.49 -20.84
N ARG A 334 16.92 -10.99 -22.04
CA ARG A 334 18.22 -11.61 -22.35
C ARG A 334 19.38 -10.60 -22.30
N ARG A 335 19.14 -9.35 -22.71
CA ARG A 335 20.13 -8.26 -22.63
C ARG A 335 20.27 -7.65 -21.24
N GLY A 336 19.37 -8.00 -20.30
CA GLY A 336 19.34 -7.43 -18.95
C GLY A 336 18.82 -5.98 -18.91
N GLU A 337 18.26 -5.47 -20.01
CA GLU A 337 17.57 -4.17 -20.07
C GLU A 337 16.30 -4.21 -19.20
N SER A 338 15.66 -5.38 -19.14
CA SER A 338 14.53 -5.69 -18.28
C SER A 338 14.89 -6.79 -17.27
N ALA A 339 14.42 -6.63 -16.02
CA ALA A 339 14.40 -7.70 -15.02
C ALA A 339 13.12 -8.56 -15.11
N MET A 340 12.06 -7.96 -15.64
CA MET A 340 10.76 -8.56 -15.95
C MET A 340 10.18 -7.81 -17.17
N ALA A 341 9.32 -8.43 -17.95
CA ALA A 341 8.71 -7.76 -19.10
C ALA A 341 7.23 -8.11 -19.27
N LEU A 342 6.43 -7.11 -19.61
CA LEU A 342 5.06 -7.25 -20.08
C LEU A 342 5.08 -7.29 -21.61
N ALA A 343 4.58 -8.37 -22.19
CA ALA A 343 4.30 -8.45 -23.62
C ALA A 343 2.78 -8.46 -23.81
N GLY A 344 2.27 -7.41 -24.45
CA GLY A 344 0.84 -7.17 -24.65
C GLY A 344 0.44 -7.15 -26.11
N TRP A 345 -0.82 -7.47 -26.35
CA TRP A 345 -1.48 -7.33 -27.64
C TRP A 345 -2.90 -6.82 -27.43
N ALA A 346 -3.38 -5.94 -28.31
CA ALA A 346 -4.78 -5.54 -28.36
C ALA A 346 -5.21 -5.21 -29.81
N ASN A 347 -6.44 -5.58 -30.13
CA ASN A 347 -7.14 -5.20 -31.35
C ASN A 347 -8.61 -4.90 -31.03
N VAL A 348 -9.04 -3.67 -31.28
CA VAL A 348 -10.44 -3.23 -31.16
C VAL A 348 -10.83 -2.47 -32.41
N LEU A 349 -11.91 -2.93 -33.04
CA LEU A 349 -12.45 -2.39 -34.28
C LEU A 349 -13.41 -1.26 -33.93
N ALA A 350 -12.97 -0.01 -34.13
CA ALA A 350 -13.76 1.17 -33.75
C ALA A 350 -14.64 1.72 -34.87
N THR A 351 -14.28 1.50 -36.14
CA THR A 351 -14.96 2.09 -37.29
C THR A 351 -15.33 1.05 -38.36
N PRO A 352 -16.37 1.28 -39.18
CA PRO A 352 -16.82 0.35 -40.21
C PRO A 352 -15.75 -0.07 -41.24
N ASP A 353 -14.82 0.84 -41.58
CA ASP A 353 -13.69 0.59 -42.49
C ASP A 353 -12.67 -0.40 -41.93
N ALA A 354 -12.68 -0.64 -40.62
CA ALA A 354 -11.82 -1.63 -39.96
C ALA A 354 -12.33 -3.08 -40.14
N LEU A 355 -13.46 -3.30 -40.82
CA LEU A 355 -14.11 -4.61 -40.96
C LEU A 355 -13.72 -5.38 -42.23
N ASP A 356 -12.75 -4.89 -43.00
CA ASP A 356 -12.23 -5.58 -44.17
C ASP A 356 -11.54 -6.90 -43.76
N GLY A 357 -11.95 -8.03 -44.34
CA GLY A 357 -11.40 -9.36 -44.06
C GLY A 357 -12.23 -10.19 -43.09
N GLU A 358 -11.57 -10.92 -42.18
CA GLU A 358 -12.23 -11.66 -41.08
C GLU A 358 -12.05 -10.87 -39.77
N PRO A 359 -13.00 -9.98 -39.41
CA PRO A 359 -12.85 -9.09 -38.27
C PRO A 359 -12.83 -9.84 -36.95
N ALA A 360 -11.76 -9.63 -36.17
CA ALA A 360 -11.51 -10.32 -34.92
C ALA A 360 -10.87 -9.39 -33.88
N GLU A 361 -11.47 -9.30 -32.70
CA GLU A 361 -10.99 -8.48 -31.60
C GLU A 361 -10.38 -9.32 -30.49
N GLY A 362 -9.59 -8.68 -29.63
CA GLY A 362 -9.06 -9.30 -28.43
C GLY A 362 -8.04 -8.40 -27.76
N ALA A 363 -7.69 -8.72 -26.54
CA ALA A 363 -6.58 -8.09 -25.85
C ALA A 363 -5.97 -9.05 -24.83
N GLY A 364 -4.70 -8.87 -24.48
CA GLY A 364 -4.11 -9.56 -23.34
C GLY A 364 -2.64 -9.26 -23.15
N ILE A 365 -2.14 -9.66 -21.99
CA ILE A 365 -0.78 -9.45 -21.53
C ILE A 365 -0.24 -10.76 -20.95
N VAL A 366 1.02 -11.04 -21.24
CA VAL A 366 1.82 -12.05 -20.54
C VAL A 366 2.95 -11.37 -19.77
N VAL A 367 3.21 -11.87 -18.57
CA VAL A 367 4.34 -11.45 -17.72
C VAL A 367 5.47 -12.44 -17.91
N LEU A 368 6.61 -11.94 -18.38
CA LEU A 368 7.78 -12.72 -18.72
C LEU A 368 8.93 -12.45 -17.74
N GLN A 369 9.63 -13.51 -17.37
CA GLN A 369 10.82 -13.42 -16.53
C GLN A 369 11.83 -14.49 -16.92
N ARG A 370 13.10 -14.27 -16.58
CA ARG A 370 14.13 -15.32 -16.61
C ARG A 370 13.80 -16.41 -15.59
N LEU A 371 14.00 -17.69 -15.94
CA LEU A 371 13.66 -18.80 -15.04
C LEU A 371 14.39 -18.70 -13.70
N SER A 372 15.68 -18.35 -13.67
CA SER A 372 16.42 -18.25 -12.40
C SER A 372 15.88 -17.15 -11.50
N ASP A 373 15.38 -16.06 -12.08
CA ASP A 373 14.77 -14.97 -11.32
C ASP A 373 13.39 -15.37 -10.79
N ALA A 374 12.60 -16.10 -11.58
CA ALA A 374 11.31 -16.61 -11.13
C ALA A 374 11.49 -17.60 -9.96
N GLU A 375 12.45 -18.52 -10.05
CA GLU A 375 12.78 -19.47 -8.97
C GLU A 375 13.30 -18.75 -7.72
N ARG A 376 14.24 -17.80 -7.91
CA ARG A 376 14.82 -17.01 -6.81
C ARG A 376 13.79 -16.18 -6.06
N LEU A 377 12.77 -15.68 -6.77
CA LEU A 377 11.69 -14.87 -6.20
C LEU A 377 10.45 -15.68 -5.82
N GLY A 378 10.44 -16.99 -6.11
CA GLY A 378 9.29 -17.86 -5.86
C GLY A 378 8.06 -17.56 -6.72
N HIS A 379 8.24 -16.94 -7.89
CA HIS A 379 7.15 -16.66 -8.82
C HIS A 379 6.69 -17.96 -9.51
N PRO A 380 5.38 -18.11 -9.80
CA PRO A 380 4.88 -19.29 -10.48
C PRO A 380 5.45 -19.38 -11.90
N VAL A 381 5.72 -20.59 -12.36
CA VAL A 381 6.15 -20.85 -13.75
C VAL A 381 5.00 -21.52 -14.49
N LEU A 382 4.37 -20.79 -15.42
CA LEU A 382 3.19 -21.24 -16.15
C LEU A 382 3.57 -21.99 -17.43
N ALA A 383 4.56 -21.47 -18.15
CA ALA A 383 5.10 -22.06 -19.37
C ALA A 383 6.51 -21.54 -19.63
N THR A 384 7.28 -22.27 -20.43
CA THR A 384 8.54 -21.82 -20.98
C THR A 384 8.31 -21.25 -22.38
N VAL A 385 8.93 -20.11 -22.69
CA VAL A 385 8.87 -19.47 -24.00
C VAL A 385 9.85 -20.17 -24.95
N SER A 386 9.40 -20.48 -26.17
CA SER A 386 10.23 -21.05 -27.24
C SER A 386 11.30 -20.08 -27.74
N GLU A 387 12.35 -20.60 -28.40
CA GLU A 387 13.40 -19.78 -29.04
C GLU A 387 12.85 -18.84 -30.13
N GLN A 388 11.81 -19.27 -30.83
CA GLN A 388 10.99 -18.42 -31.70
C GLN A 388 9.65 -18.18 -30.97
N PRO A 389 9.53 -17.07 -30.22
CA PRO A 389 8.33 -16.81 -29.44
C PRO A 389 7.12 -16.60 -30.35
N GLU A 390 6.02 -17.26 -30.01
CA GLU A 390 4.72 -17.08 -30.68
C GLU A 390 4.12 -15.69 -30.36
N PRO A 391 3.19 -15.19 -31.19
CA PRO A 391 2.42 -13.99 -30.88
C PRO A 391 1.68 -14.12 -29.53
N VAL A 392 1.47 -13.01 -28.84
CA VAL A 392 0.82 -13.00 -27.51
C VAL A 392 -0.55 -13.67 -27.54
N ALA A 393 -1.35 -13.44 -28.59
CA ALA A 393 -2.65 -14.08 -28.79
C ALA A 393 -2.60 -15.62 -28.78
N ALA A 394 -1.54 -16.23 -29.32
CA ALA A 394 -1.36 -17.69 -29.33
C ALA A 394 -0.95 -18.24 -27.97
N LEU A 395 -0.12 -17.49 -27.21
CA LEU A 395 0.28 -17.87 -25.85
C LEU A 395 -0.92 -17.90 -24.90
N LEU A 396 -1.85 -16.95 -25.02
CA LEU A 396 -3.06 -16.90 -24.17
C LEU A 396 -3.95 -18.15 -24.33
N GLY A 397 -3.97 -18.78 -25.51
CA GLY A 397 -4.76 -19.99 -25.77
C GLY A 397 -4.04 -21.32 -25.46
N SER A 398 -2.71 -21.32 -25.39
CA SER A 398 -1.88 -22.53 -25.30
C SER A 398 -1.28 -22.77 -23.91
N VAL A 399 -1.06 -21.72 -23.12
CA VAL A 399 -0.45 -21.83 -21.79
C VAL A 399 -1.49 -22.34 -20.78
N ARG A 400 -1.19 -23.47 -20.15
CA ARG A 400 -1.98 -24.01 -19.03
C ARG A 400 -1.14 -24.07 -17.77
N ARG A 401 -1.71 -23.61 -16.66
CA ARG A 401 -1.11 -23.79 -15.34
C ARG A 401 -0.93 -25.26 -15.02
N VAL A 402 0.29 -25.65 -14.69
CA VAL A 402 0.55 -26.90 -13.99
C VAL A 402 0.43 -26.61 -12.50
N ARG A 403 -0.57 -27.19 -11.84
CA ARG A 403 -0.70 -27.09 -10.38
C ARG A 403 0.37 -28.00 -9.76
N PRO A 404 1.32 -27.48 -8.96
CA PRO A 404 2.32 -28.32 -8.32
C PRO A 404 1.64 -29.36 -7.42
N GLU A 405 2.27 -30.53 -7.21
CA GLU A 405 1.74 -31.53 -6.27
C GLU A 405 1.67 -30.93 -4.85
N PRO A 406 0.60 -31.20 -4.09
CA PRO A 406 0.42 -30.61 -2.77
C PRO A 406 1.51 -31.08 -1.80
N ALA A 407 2.15 -30.13 -1.11
CA ALA A 407 2.89 -30.44 0.12
C ALA A 407 1.88 -30.79 1.23
N GLU A 408 2.32 -31.57 2.23
CA GLU A 408 1.47 -31.86 3.41
C GLU A 408 1.11 -30.55 4.12
N PRO A 409 -0.18 -30.27 4.37
CA PRO A 409 -0.60 -29.04 5.03
C PRO A 409 -0.11 -28.98 6.47
N ILE A 410 0.28 -27.78 6.93
CA ILE A 410 0.67 -27.52 8.31
C ILE A 410 -0.55 -26.98 9.09
N ALA A 411 -1.09 -27.83 9.98
CA ALA A 411 -1.94 -27.58 11.16
C ALA A 411 -3.36 -26.94 11.04
N ASP A 412 -4.23 -27.35 11.97
CA ASP A 412 -5.65 -26.95 12.18
C ASP A 412 -5.83 -25.59 12.91
N LEU A 413 -4.86 -24.67 12.80
CA LEU A 413 -4.93 -23.37 13.49
C LEU A 413 -5.87 -22.37 12.78
N PRO A 414 -6.53 -21.45 13.51
CA PRO A 414 -7.26 -20.35 12.89
C PRO A 414 -6.40 -19.54 11.92
N MET A 415 -6.95 -19.25 10.74
CA MET A 415 -6.32 -18.44 9.69
C MET A 415 -7.11 -17.16 9.43
N ALA A 416 -6.44 -16.15 8.86
CA ALA A 416 -7.05 -14.85 8.52
C ALA A 416 -6.86 -14.51 7.03
N TRP A 417 -7.96 -14.36 6.30
CA TRP A 417 -7.96 -13.95 4.89
C TRP A 417 -8.05 -12.43 4.78
N PRO A 418 -6.99 -11.74 4.31
CA PRO A 418 -7.05 -10.32 4.01
C PRO A 418 -7.72 -10.07 2.65
N LEU A 419 -8.72 -9.22 2.60
CA LEU A 419 -9.35 -8.75 1.37
C LEU A 419 -9.27 -7.22 1.34
N SER A 420 -9.05 -6.65 0.16
CA SER A 420 -9.12 -5.21 0.00
C SER A 420 -9.59 -4.80 -1.39
N ALA A 421 -10.17 -3.61 -1.50
CA ALA A 421 -10.51 -2.98 -2.78
C ALA A 421 -10.52 -1.44 -2.70
N LYS A 422 -10.57 -0.76 -3.84
CA LYS A 422 -10.67 0.72 -3.89
C LYS A 422 -12.06 1.26 -3.56
N SER A 423 -13.07 0.40 -3.51
CA SER A 423 -14.43 0.78 -3.12
C SER A 423 -15.11 -0.35 -2.35
N GLU A 424 -16.14 -0.01 -1.58
CA GLU A 424 -16.98 -1.00 -0.89
C GLU A 424 -17.67 -1.95 -1.89
N GLY A 425 -18.16 -1.44 -3.03
CA GLY A 425 -18.79 -2.25 -4.07
C GLY A 425 -17.84 -3.32 -4.63
N ALA A 426 -16.61 -2.92 -4.96
CA ALA A 426 -15.58 -3.84 -5.42
C ALA A 426 -15.21 -4.89 -4.35
N LEU A 427 -15.14 -4.50 -3.07
CA LEU A 427 -14.85 -5.44 -1.99
C LEU A 427 -15.94 -6.52 -1.83
N ARG A 428 -17.21 -6.14 -1.94
CA ARG A 428 -18.35 -7.07 -1.88
C ARG A 428 -18.39 -8.01 -3.10
N GLU A 429 -18.09 -7.47 -4.28
CA GLU A 429 -18.00 -8.27 -5.50
C GLU A 429 -16.83 -9.28 -5.44
N LEU A 430 -15.67 -8.87 -4.92
CA LEU A 430 -14.53 -9.77 -4.68
C LEU A 430 -14.94 -10.93 -3.76
N ALA A 431 -15.62 -10.63 -2.65
CA ALA A 431 -16.11 -11.64 -1.74
C ALA A 431 -17.06 -12.65 -2.42
N THR A 432 -17.91 -12.17 -3.32
CA THR A 432 -18.83 -13.01 -4.09
C THR A 432 -18.09 -13.93 -5.05
N ARG A 433 -17.10 -13.40 -5.79
CA ARG A 433 -16.30 -14.18 -6.75
C ARG A 433 -15.50 -15.30 -6.06
N LEU A 434 -14.96 -15.02 -4.87
CA LEU A 434 -14.16 -15.98 -4.07
C LEU A 434 -14.96 -17.19 -3.54
N LEU A 435 -16.30 -17.11 -3.48
CA LEU A 435 -17.13 -18.23 -3.01
C LEU A 435 -16.97 -19.50 -3.86
N SER A 436 -16.62 -19.34 -5.15
CA SER A 436 -16.38 -20.46 -6.08
C SER A 436 -15.01 -21.12 -5.88
N SER A 437 -13.99 -20.36 -5.45
CA SER A 437 -12.64 -20.88 -5.19
C SER A 437 -12.59 -21.85 -4.01
N LEU A 438 -13.53 -21.70 -3.06
CA LEU A 438 -13.69 -22.62 -1.92
C LEU A 438 -14.07 -24.05 -2.32
N ASP A 439 -14.53 -24.27 -3.57
CA ASP A 439 -14.90 -25.59 -4.07
C ASP A 439 -13.69 -26.34 -4.69
N THR A 440 -12.59 -25.63 -4.99
CA THR A 440 -11.44 -26.13 -5.75
C THR A 440 -10.10 -26.07 -5.03
N ASP A 441 -9.97 -25.17 -4.05
CA ASP A 441 -8.72 -24.83 -3.38
C ASP A 441 -8.83 -24.95 -1.86
N ALA A 442 -7.70 -25.32 -1.23
CA ALA A 442 -7.62 -25.39 0.22
C ALA A 442 -7.66 -23.96 0.83
N PRO A 443 -8.26 -23.77 2.01
CA PRO A 443 -8.36 -22.43 2.59
C PRO A 443 -7.03 -21.72 2.84
N ALA A 444 -5.97 -22.46 3.17
CA ALA A 444 -4.64 -21.91 3.35
C ALA A 444 -4.04 -21.40 2.03
N ASP A 445 -4.25 -22.12 0.93
CA ASP A 445 -3.78 -21.73 -0.42
C ASP A 445 -4.49 -20.45 -0.90
N ILE A 446 -5.80 -20.34 -0.65
CA ILE A 446 -6.58 -19.12 -0.92
C ILE A 446 -6.04 -17.97 -0.08
N GLY A 447 -5.84 -18.19 1.22
CA GLY A 447 -5.33 -17.17 2.14
C GLY A 447 -3.95 -16.64 1.76
N LEU A 448 -3.01 -17.52 1.38
CA LEU A 448 -1.69 -17.12 0.90
C LEU A 448 -1.76 -16.28 -0.37
N SER A 449 -2.61 -16.69 -1.34
CA SER A 449 -2.81 -15.93 -2.57
C SER A 449 -3.44 -14.56 -2.31
N LEU A 450 -4.36 -14.46 -1.36
CA LEU A 450 -4.95 -13.18 -0.92
C LEU A 450 -3.91 -12.28 -0.23
N ALA A 451 -3.08 -12.84 0.65
CA ALA A 451 -1.99 -12.13 1.33
C ALA A 451 -0.91 -11.59 0.36
N SER A 452 -0.92 -12.03 -0.89
CA SER A 452 -0.01 -11.56 -1.94
C SER A 452 -0.61 -10.50 -2.86
N ARG A 453 -1.89 -10.15 -2.68
CA ARG A 453 -2.56 -9.09 -3.44
C ARG A 453 -2.17 -7.70 -2.92
N THR A 454 -2.33 -6.70 -3.79
CA THR A 454 -2.25 -5.30 -3.40
C THR A 454 -3.24 -4.99 -2.29
N GLU A 455 -2.79 -4.21 -1.31
CA GLU A 455 -3.64 -3.72 -0.25
C GLU A 455 -4.21 -2.34 -0.57
N PHE A 456 -5.54 -2.26 -0.64
CA PHE A 456 -6.28 -1.01 -0.82
C PHE A 456 -6.89 -0.50 0.49
N THR A 457 -7.61 0.62 0.42
CA THR A 457 -8.17 1.32 1.57
C THR A 457 -9.40 0.63 2.16
N HIS A 458 -10.34 0.13 1.35
CA HIS A 458 -11.46 -0.64 1.89
C HIS A 458 -10.98 -2.06 2.18
N ARG A 459 -10.94 -2.45 3.46
CA ARG A 459 -10.33 -3.70 3.93
C ARG A 459 -11.31 -4.55 4.70
N ALA A 460 -11.25 -5.85 4.47
CA ALA A 460 -11.91 -6.85 5.29
C ALA A 460 -10.93 -7.97 5.65
N VAL A 461 -11.10 -8.54 6.84
CA VAL A 461 -10.40 -9.75 7.24
C VAL A 461 -11.44 -10.78 7.69
N VAL A 462 -11.45 -11.95 7.03
CA VAL A 462 -12.28 -13.09 7.42
C VAL A 462 -11.42 -14.10 8.16
N ILE A 463 -11.80 -14.43 9.40
CA ILE A 463 -11.05 -15.36 10.25
C ILE A 463 -11.80 -16.70 10.28
N GLY A 464 -11.09 -17.82 10.17
CA GLY A 464 -11.73 -19.13 10.20
C GLY A 464 -10.74 -20.29 10.27
N GLU A 465 -11.25 -21.44 10.71
CA GLU A 465 -10.48 -22.70 10.80
C GLU A 465 -10.85 -23.68 9.68
N ASN A 466 -12.03 -23.51 9.07
CA ASN A 466 -12.59 -24.45 8.11
C ASN A 466 -13.31 -23.73 6.95
N PRO A 467 -13.51 -24.41 5.80
CA PRO A 467 -14.18 -23.83 4.64
C PRO A 467 -15.58 -23.25 4.90
N ALA A 468 -16.33 -23.80 5.87
CA ALA A 468 -17.69 -23.35 6.16
C ALA A 468 -17.70 -21.97 6.83
N GLU A 469 -16.77 -21.70 7.73
CA GLU A 469 -16.62 -20.39 8.37
C GLU A 469 -16.17 -19.31 7.40
N PHE A 470 -15.22 -19.63 6.51
CA PHE A 470 -14.81 -18.72 5.44
C PHE A 470 -15.97 -18.40 4.50
N ARG A 471 -16.74 -19.42 4.10
CA ARG A 471 -17.95 -19.23 3.28
C ARG A 471 -18.95 -18.31 3.99
N ALA A 472 -19.21 -18.52 5.28
CA ALA A 472 -20.12 -17.68 6.04
C ALA A 472 -19.65 -16.22 6.12
N GLY A 473 -18.35 -16.00 6.35
CA GLY A 473 -17.75 -14.66 6.37
C GLY A 473 -17.79 -13.95 5.02
N LEU A 474 -17.48 -14.66 3.92
CA LEU A 474 -17.59 -14.12 2.56
C LEU A 474 -19.04 -13.77 2.18
N ILE A 475 -20.02 -14.61 2.51
CA ILE A 475 -21.44 -14.31 2.28
C ILE A 475 -21.86 -13.07 3.07
N ALA A 476 -21.47 -12.96 4.33
CA ALA A 476 -21.77 -11.79 5.14
C ALA A 476 -21.16 -10.52 4.54
N LEU A 477 -19.90 -10.58 4.09
CA LEU A 477 -19.24 -9.47 3.42
C LEU A 477 -19.94 -9.09 2.11
N ALA A 478 -20.25 -10.05 1.24
CA ALA A 478 -20.95 -9.83 -0.01
C ALA A 478 -22.32 -9.15 0.18
N ASP A 479 -23.08 -9.57 1.20
CA ASP A 479 -24.40 -9.02 1.54
C ASP A 479 -24.32 -7.66 2.28
N GLY A 480 -23.13 -7.19 2.65
CA GLY A 480 -22.96 -5.99 3.50
C GLY A 480 -23.46 -6.18 4.94
N ARG A 481 -23.38 -7.41 5.47
CA ARG A 481 -23.78 -7.77 6.83
C ARG A 481 -22.57 -7.99 7.73
N THR A 482 -22.74 -7.80 9.03
CA THR A 482 -21.71 -8.15 10.04
C THR A 482 -21.70 -9.65 10.32
N ALA A 483 -20.54 -10.22 10.62
CA ALA A 483 -20.39 -11.58 11.14
C ALA A 483 -19.34 -11.62 12.26
N PRO A 484 -19.43 -12.56 13.22
CA PRO A 484 -18.47 -12.65 14.34
C PRO A 484 -17.02 -12.86 13.89
N ASN A 485 -16.83 -13.46 12.71
CA ASN A 485 -15.53 -13.78 12.13
C ASN A 485 -15.13 -12.85 10.98
N LEU A 486 -15.83 -11.72 10.82
CA LEU A 486 -15.56 -10.71 9.80
C LEU A 486 -15.21 -9.38 10.47
N VAL A 487 -14.04 -8.86 10.17
CA VAL A 487 -13.60 -7.51 10.58
C VAL A 487 -13.55 -6.64 9.33
N LEU A 488 -14.32 -5.54 9.29
CA LEU A 488 -14.47 -4.66 8.12
C LEU A 488 -14.20 -3.20 8.50
N GLY A 489 -13.53 -2.47 7.61
CA GLY A 489 -13.30 -1.04 7.78
C GLY A 489 -12.55 -0.40 6.62
N THR A 490 -12.18 0.86 6.78
CA THR A 490 -11.38 1.61 5.82
C THR A 490 -10.06 1.98 6.47
N ALA A 491 -8.94 1.60 5.85
CA ALA A 491 -7.61 1.92 6.33
C ALA A 491 -7.39 3.43 6.40
N ALA A 492 -6.87 3.85 7.56
CA ALA A 492 -6.21 5.13 7.72
C ALA A 492 -4.79 5.09 7.11
N GLU A 493 -4.10 6.22 7.14
CA GLU A 493 -2.69 6.29 6.75
C GLU A 493 -1.83 5.28 7.50
N ALA A 494 -0.79 4.79 6.83
CA ALA A 494 0.07 3.77 7.40
C ALA A 494 0.83 4.31 8.61
N THR A 495 0.65 3.67 9.76
CA THR A 495 1.34 4.02 11.01
C THR A 495 1.81 2.77 11.72
N ALA A 496 3.06 2.77 12.19
CA ALA A 496 3.54 1.75 13.12
C ALA A 496 2.87 1.97 14.50
N PRO A 497 2.34 0.93 15.16
CA PRO A 497 1.59 1.09 16.40
C PRO A 497 2.53 1.29 17.59
N VAL A 498 2.03 1.95 18.63
CA VAL A 498 2.58 1.82 19.99
C VAL A 498 2.11 0.49 20.55
N LEU A 499 3.05 -0.37 20.94
CA LEU A 499 2.72 -1.62 21.58
C LEU A 499 2.55 -1.40 23.09
N VAL A 500 1.35 -1.72 23.58
CA VAL A 500 0.90 -1.46 24.94
C VAL A 500 0.92 -2.75 25.75
N PHE A 501 1.64 -2.74 26.86
CA PHE A 501 1.79 -3.87 27.78
C PHE A 501 0.93 -3.60 29.02
N PRO A 502 -0.25 -4.24 29.15
CA PRO A 502 -1.15 -4.00 30.28
C PRO A 502 -0.51 -4.40 31.61
N GLY A 503 -1.06 -3.91 32.72
CA GLY A 503 -0.61 -4.25 34.07
C GLY A 503 -1.58 -5.23 34.73
N GLY A 504 -1.12 -5.85 35.82
CA GLY A 504 -1.97 -6.70 36.66
C GLY A 504 -2.28 -8.09 36.07
N GLU A 505 -3.07 -8.87 36.81
CA GLU A 505 -3.30 -10.28 36.52
C GLU A 505 -4.15 -10.46 35.25
N LEU A 506 -3.52 -10.86 34.15
CA LEU A 506 -4.23 -11.33 32.97
C LEU A 506 -4.81 -12.72 33.21
N ASP A 507 -5.95 -13.03 32.57
CA ASP A 507 -6.41 -14.41 32.44
C ASP A 507 -5.54 -15.11 31.39
N TRP A 508 -4.35 -15.54 31.78
CA TRP A 508 -3.31 -16.11 30.91
C TRP A 508 -3.62 -17.55 30.47
N ARG A 509 -4.82 -18.09 30.77
CA ARG A 509 -5.32 -19.44 30.42
C ARG A 509 -5.54 -19.62 28.91
N THR A 510 -4.48 -19.45 28.16
CA THR A 510 -4.45 -19.34 26.70
C THR A 510 -3.82 -20.60 26.10
N ASN A 511 -4.39 -21.76 26.43
CA ASN A 511 -3.85 -23.07 26.02
C ASN A 511 -3.63 -23.17 24.50
N GLU A 512 -4.48 -22.52 23.71
CA GLU A 512 -4.39 -22.52 22.24
C GLU A 512 -3.17 -21.76 21.69
N LEU A 513 -2.66 -20.74 22.40
CA LEU A 513 -1.49 -19.98 21.91
C LEU A 513 -0.20 -20.79 21.99
N LEU A 514 -0.11 -21.75 22.93
CA LEU A 514 1.03 -22.66 23.05
C LEU A 514 1.17 -23.59 21.83
N GLU A 515 0.12 -23.77 21.03
CA GLU A 515 0.18 -24.52 19.78
C GLU A 515 0.86 -23.72 18.65
N HIS A 516 0.95 -22.39 18.79
CA HIS A 516 1.62 -21.55 17.81
C HIS A 516 3.15 -21.53 18.04
N PRO A 517 3.97 -21.92 17.05
CA PRO A 517 5.40 -22.18 17.25
C PRO A 517 6.17 -20.96 17.77
N VAL A 518 5.93 -19.77 17.22
CA VAL A 518 6.59 -18.53 17.67
C VAL A 518 6.29 -18.21 19.14
N PHE A 519 5.05 -18.45 19.59
CA PHE A 519 4.65 -18.20 20.96
C PHE A 519 5.30 -19.23 21.89
N ALA A 520 5.23 -20.52 21.52
CA ALA A 520 5.84 -21.61 22.26
C ALA A 520 7.35 -21.44 22.43
N ASP A 521 8.07 -21.09 21.35
CA ASP A 521 9.51 -20.84 21.37
C ASP A 521 9.84 -19.68 22.31
N ARG A 522 9.08 -18.58 22.26
CA ARG A 522 9.33 -17.45 23.14
C ARG A 522 9.00 -17.76 24.60
N ILE A 523 7.95 -18.55 24.88
CA ILE A 523 7.67 -19.06 26.23
C ILE A 523 8.83 -19.92 26.73
N ALA A 524 9.40 -20.78 25.89
CA ALA A 524 10.56 -21.60 26.26
C ALA A 524 11.81 -20.74 26.55
N ASP A 525 12.01 -19.64 25.81
CA ASP A 525 13.07 -18.67 26.11
C ASP A 525 12.86 -18.00 27.47
N CYS A 526 11.63 -17.54 27.75
CA CYS A 526 11.25 -16.95 29.03
C CYS A 526 11.42 -17.96 30.19
N GLU A 527 11.05 -19.23 29.99
CA GLU A 527 11.21 -20.28 31.00
C GLU A 527 12.68 -20.51 31.35
N ARG A 528 13.56 -20.59 30.34
CA ARG A 528 15.01 -20.73 30.58
C ARG A 528 15.58 -19.54 31.35
N ALA A 529 15.11 -18.32 31.06
CA ALA A 529 15.51 -17.12 31.77
C ALA A 529 14.98 -17.08 33.22
N LEU A 530 13.76 -17.55 33.46
CA LEU A 530 13.15 -17.59 34.79
C LEU A 530 13.69 -18.70 35.69
N ALA A 531 14.19 -19.80 35.13
CA ALA A 531 14.55 -21.01 35.85
C ALA A 531 15.50 -20.80 37.05
N ALA A 532 16.37 -19.80 37.01
CA ALA A 532 17.29 -19.47 38.11
C ALA A 532 16.63 -18.71 39.28
N HIS A 533 15.39 -18.22 39.10
CA HIS A 533 14.73 -17.28 40.00
C HIS A 533 13.43 -17.80 40.60
N VAL A 534 12.88 -18.90 40.07
CA VAL A 534 11.58 -19.47 40.45
C VAL A 534 11.70 -20.96 40.83
N ASP A 535 10.70 -21.48 41.53
CA ASP A 535 10.62 -22.87 41.99
C ASP A 535 9.53 -23.70 41.26
N TRP A 536 9.07 -23.19 40.12
CA TRP A 536 7.98 -23.75 39.30
C TRP A 536 8.35 -23.74 37.81
N SER A 537 7.69 -24.57 36.99
CA SER A 537 7.84 -24.57 35.53
C SER A 537 6.79 -23.68 34.88
N LEU A 538 7.24 -22.76 34.01
CA LEU A 538 6.33 -21.87 33.28
C LEU A 538 5.44 -22.70 32.34
N THR A 539 6.04 -23.61 31.59
CA THR A 539 5.30 -24.46 30.64
C THR A 539 4.28 -25.33 31.37
N GLU A 540 4.63 -25.95 32.51
CA GLU A 540 3.66 -26.73 33.28
C GLU A 540 2.50 -25.86 33.79
N LEU A 541 2.74 -24.64 34.24
CA LEU A 541 1.67 -23.74 34.70
C LEU A 541 0.73 -23.35 33.57
N LEU A 542 1.27 -23.03 32.38
CA LEU A 542 0.45 -22.63 31.23
C LEU A 542 -0.39 -23.79 30.66
N HIS A 543 0.03 -25.06 30.86
CA HIS A 543 -0.78 -26.23 30.47
C HIS A 543 -1.83 -26.64 31.52
N ASN A 544 -1.74 -26.14 32.75
CA ASN A 544 -2.61 -26.55 33.86
C ASN A 544 -3.72 -25.53 34.14
N GLU A 545 -4.96 -26.00 34.35
CA GLU A 545 -6.10 -25.13 34.67
C GLU A 545 -6.02 -24.50 36.08
N LEU A 546 -5.25 -25.11 36.99
CA LEU A 546 -5.13 -24.70 38.39
C LEU A 546 -3.73 -24.16 38.66
N VAL A 547 -3.60 -22.83 38.60
CA VAL A 547 -2.38 -22.13 39.01
C VAL A 547 -2.54 -21.50 40.37
N PRO A 548 -1.51 -21.59 41.25
CA PRO A 548 -1.55 -20.95 42.55
C PRO A 548 -1.77 -19.44 42.43
N ASP A 549 -2.75 -18.94 43.17
CA ASP A 549 -3.01 -17.51 43.36
C ASP A 549 -1.91 -16.89 44.25
N ARG A 550 -0.72 -16.72 43.67
CA ARG A 550 0.50 -16.24 44.31
C ARG A 550 1.11 -15.14 43.45
N VAL A 551 1.33 -13.95 44.01
CA VAL A 551 1.94 -12.81 43.30
C VAL A 551 3.29 -13.16 42.66
N ASP A 552 4.11 -13.98 43.33
CA ASP A 552 5.41 -14.43 42.83
C ASP A 552 5.36 -15.55 41.79
N VAL A 553 4.15 -15.96 41.39
CA VAL A 553 3.88 -16.85 40.27
C VAL A 553 3.18 -16.07 39.16
N VAL A 554 2.11 -15.33 39.49
CA VAL A 554 1.25 -14.67 38.50
C VAL A 554 1.98 -13.55 37.74
N LEU A 555 2.75 -12.69 38.41
CA LEU A 555 3.42 -11.57 37.72
C LEU A 555 4.53 -12.03 36.75
N PRO A 556 5.41 -13.00 37.09
CA PRO A 556 6.39 -13.51 36.12
C PRO A 556 5.75 -14.30 34.96
N VAL A 557 4.67 -15.05 35.21
CA VAL A 557 3.89 -15.70 34.13
C VAL A 557 3.29 -14.65 33.20
N HIS A 558 2.70 -13.59 33.78
CA HIS A 558 2.14 -12.48 33.02
C HIS A 558 3.20 -11.82 32.11
N TRP A 559 4.36 -11.47 32.66
CA TRP A 559 5.50 -10.95 31.90
C TRP A 559 5.89 -11.86 30.73
N ALA A 560 6.01 -13.17 30.97
CA ALA A 560 6.42 -14.11 29.93
C ALA A 560 5.40 -14.19 28.79
N VAL A 561 4.09 -14.19 29.11
CA VAL A 561 3.01 -14.18 28.12
C VAL A 561 3.04 -12.89 27.29
N GLN A 562 3.22 -11.74 27.91
CA GLN A 562 3.31 -10.46 27.19
C GLN A 562 4.49 -10.41 26.22
N VAL A 563 5.66 -10.90 26.64
CA VAL A 563 6.84 -11.00 25.78
C VAL A 563 6.59 -11.97 24.62
N ALA A 564 5.89 -13.08 24.85
CA ALA A 564 5.52 -14.03 23.81
C ALA A 564 4.46 -13.49 22.83
N VAL A 565 3.47 -12.74 23.30
CA VAL A 565 2.50 -12.06 22.42
C VAL A 565 3.16 -10.94 21.61
N ALA A 566 4.14 -10.23 22.17
CA ALA A 566 4.93 -9.28 21.40
C ALA A 566 5.73 -9.97 20.27
N ALA A 567 6.28 -11.16 20.53
CA ALA A 567 6.92 -11.97 19.49
C ALA A 567 5.93 -12.44 18.42
N LEU A 568 4.68 -12.76 18.80
CA LEU A 568 3.62 -13.01 17.82
C LEU A 568 3.37 -11.78 16.94
N TRP A 569 3.16 -10.59 17.51
CA TRP A 569 3.02 -9.35 16.72
C TRP A 569 4.20 -9.16 15.74
N GLU A 570 5.44 -9.37 16.19
CA GLU A 570 6.61 -9.29 15.32
C GLU A 570 6.59 -10.34 14.19
N SER A 571 6.10 -11.56 14.44
CA SER A 571 6.00 -12.59 13.39
C SER A 571 5.03 -12.23 12.27
N PHE A 572 4.08 -11.35 12.54
CA PHE A 572 3.19 -10.74 11.55
C PHE A 572 3.80 -9.48 10.89
N GLY A 573 5.10 -9.25 11.05
CA GLY A 573 5.80 -8.09 10.51
C GLY A 573 5.48 -6.76 11.21
N VAL A 574 4.70 -6.78 12.30
CA VAL A 574 4.30 -5.56 13.02
C VAL A 574 5.43 -5.12 13.93
N ARG A 575 6.14 -4.05 13.53
CA ARG A 575 7.17 -3.40 14.36
C ARG A 575 6.58 -2.18 15.08
N PRO A 576 6.78 -2.06 16.41
CA PRO A 576 6.26 -0.93 17.15
C PRO A 576 7.03 0.37 16.86
N SER A 577 6.32 1.50 16.85
CA SER A 577 6.91 2.85 16.83
C SER A 577 7.37 3.31 18.22
N ALA A 578 6.74 2.78 19.27
CA ALA A 578 7.13 2.94 20.67
C ALA A 578 6.53 1.79 21.50
N VAL A 579 6.98 1.67 22.75
CA VAL A 579 6.38 0.79 23.76
C VAL A 579 5.85 1.60 24.94
N LEU A 580 4.74 1.14 25.53
CA LEU A 580 4.14 1.70 26.73
C LEU A 580 3.70 0.56 27.65
N GLY A 581 4.16 0.56 28.91
CA GLY A 581 3.72 -0.42 29.90
C GLY A 581 2.83 0.21 30.98
N HIS A 582 1.93 -0.57 31.56
CA HIS A 582 1.21 -0.20 32.77
C HIS A 582 1.81 -0.95 33.97
N GLY A 583 2.38 -0.22 34.92
CA GLY A 583 2.95 -0.81 36.15
C GLY A 583 4.03 -1.85 35.85
N ASP A 584 3.74 -3.12 36.16
CA ASP A 584 4.61 -4.27 35.89
C ASP A 584 4.78 -4.59 34.39
N GLY A 585 3.83 -4.20 33.55
CA GLY A 585 3.93 -4.33 32.09
C GLY A 585 5.11 -3.56 31.47
N GLU A 586 5.65 -2.56 32.17
CA GLU A 586 6.87 -1.88 31.74
C GLU A 586 8.09 -2.82 31.67
N ILE A 587 8.10 -3.91 32.43
CA ILE A 587 9.19 -4.90 32.39
C ILE A 587 9.18 -5.64 31.04
N ALA A 588 8.00 -6.03 30.53
CA ALA A 588 7.87 -6.64 29.22
C ALA A 588 8.19 -5.62 28.10
N ALA A 589 7.72 -4.38 28.24
CA ALA A 589 8.05 -3.29 27.33
C ALA A 589 9.57 -3.07 27.22
N ALA A 590 10.30 -3.09 28.34
CA ALA A 590 11.75 -2.91 28.39
C ALA A 590 12.51 -4.05 27.70
N VAL A 591 12.02 -5.29 27.78
CA VAL A 591 12.60 -6.42 27.03
C VAL A 591 12.32 -6.28 25.54
N VAL A 592 11.09 -5.95 25.17
CA VAL A 592 10.67 -5.88 23.75
C VAL A 592 11.33 -4.71 23.01
N CYS A 593 11.59 -3.58 23.67
CA CYS A 593 12.33 -2.48 23.05
C CYS A 593 13.86 -2.69 23.03
N GLY A 594 14.35 -3.77 23.66
CA GLY A 594 15.76 -4.13 23.74
C GLY A 594 16.54 -3.41 24.85
N ALA A 595 15.87 -2.69 25.75
CA ALA A 595 16.52 -2.05 26.90
C ALA A 595 17.02 -3.06 27.93
N LEU A 596 16.30 -4.16 28.13
CA LEU A 596 16.70 -5.28 28.96
C LEU A 596 16.87 -6.54 28.11
N SER A 597 17.86 -7.36 28.46
CA SER A 597 17.90 -8.74 27.95
C SER A 597 16.74 -9.55 28.55
N ILE A 598 16.42 -10.69 27.95
CA ILE A 598 15.38 -11.58 28.50
C ILE A 598 15.75 -12.09 29.90
N GLU A 599 17.05 -12.30 30.18
CA GLU A 599 17.56 -12.71 31.49
C GLU A 599 17.36 -11.61 32.54
N ASP A 600 17.69 -10.36 32.20
CA ASP A 600 17.48 -9.24 33.13
C ASP A 600 16.01 -8.92 33.31
N GLY A 601 15.19 -9.01 32.26
CA GLY A 601 13.73 -8.94 32.37
C GLY A 601 13.16 -10.01 33.30
N ALA A 602 13.62 -11.27 33.19
CA ALA A 602 13.22 -12.36 34.06
C ALA A 602 13.63 -12.13 35.52
N LYS A 603 14.84 -11.61 35.78
CA LYS A 603 15.28 -11.19 37.12
C LYS A 603 14.34 -10.14 37.71
N VAL A 604 14.06 -9.07 36.96
CA VAL A 604 13.18 -7.98 37.42
C VAL A 604 11.79 -8.53 37.72
N ALA A 605 11.19 -9.30 36.80
CA ALA A 605 9.86 -9.87 36.97
C ALA A 605 9.78 -10.80 38.20
N ALA A 606 10.69 -11.78 38.33
CA ALA A 606 10.64 -12.79 39.38
C ALA A 606 11.05 -12.25 40.76
N LEU A 607 12.16 -11.53 40.85
CA LEU A 607 12.72 -11.12 42.14
C LEU A 607 11.92 -9.98 42.77
N ARG A 608 11.39 -9.06 41.96
CA ARG A 608 10.47 -8.00 42.43
C ARG A 608 9.16 -8.61 42.94
N ALA A 609 8.58 -9.57 42.22
CA ALA A 609 7.38 -10.28 42.67
C ALA A 609 7.61 -11.07 43.96
N ARG A 610 8.81 -11.65 44.14
CA ARG A 610 9.22 -12.30 45.38
C ARG A 610 9.31 -11.32 46.56
N ALA A 611 9.85 -10.12 46.35
CA ALA A 611 9.91 -9.09 47.38
C ALA A 611 8.50 -8.64 47.85
N LEU A 612 7.53 -8.58 46.92
CA LEU A 612 6.13 -8.25 47.24
C LEU A 612 5.49 -9.19 48.26
N ARG A 613 5.95 -10.44 48.38
CA ARG A 613 5.46 -11.39 49.40
C ARG A 613 5.57 -10.84 50.83
N GLY A 614 6.55 -9.97 51.09
CA GLY A 614 6.75 -9.35 52.40
C GLY A 614 5.60 -8.44 52.85
N ILE A 615 4.83 -7.90 51.90
CA ILE A 615 3.73 -6.95 52.14
C ILE A 615 2.35 -7.52 51.79
N VAL A 616 2.27 -8.78 51.34
CA VAL A 616 0.99 -9.46 51.09
C VAL A 616 0.16 -9.52 52.37
N GLY A 617 -1.14 -9.24 52.26
CA GLY A 617 -2.10 -9.25 53.35
C GLY A 617 -2.09 -8.01 54.25
N ARG A 618 -1.17 -7.06 54.05
CA ARG A 618 -1.09 -5.81 54.84
C ARG A 618 -1.98 -4.69 54.27
N GLY A 619 -2.33 -4.78 53.00
CA GLY A 619 -3.16 -3.80 52.30
C GLY A 619 -3.81 -4.37 51.04
N GLY A 620 -4.27 -3.49 50.15
CA GLY A 620 -4.82 -3.93 48.87
C GLY A 620 -5.04 -2.77 47.89
N VAL A 621 -5.89 -3.00 46.89
CA VAL A 621 -6.23 -2.01 45.86
C VAL A 621 -7.74 -1.97 45.63
N VAL A 622 -8.29 -0.77 45.46
CA VAL A 622 -9.70 -0.51 45.13
C VAL A 622 -9.76 0.36 43.87
N ALA A 623 -10.51 -0.10 42.87
CA ALA A 623 -10.88 0.71 41.72
C ALA A 623 -12.05 1.64 42.08
N VAL A 624 -11.92 2.91 41.72
CA VAL A 624 -12.87 3.99 42.02
C VAL A 624 -13.29 4.65 40.71
N SER A 625 -14.61 4.73 40.46
CA SER A 625 -15.15 5.39 39.27
C SER A 625 -15.35 6.89 39.48
N LEU A 626 -14.25 7.63 39.58
CA LEU A 626 -14.20 9.10 39.68
C LEU A 626 -12.94 9.64 38.99
N PRO A 627 -12.95 10.93 38.60
CA PRO A 627 -11.75 11.62 38.14
C PRO A 627 -10.66 11.71 39.21
N GLU A 628 -9.40 11.74 38.77
CA GLU A 628 -8.21 11.79 39.64
C GLU A 628 -8.32 12.87 40.73
N HIS A 629 -8.59 14.12 40.35
CA HIS A 629 -8.64 15.25 41.29
C HIS A 629 -9.66 15.04 42.42
N GLU A 630 -10.85 14.49 42.11
CA GLU A 630 -11.85 14.18 43.13
C GLU A 630 -11.41 13.03 44.06
N VAL A 631 -10.73 12.03 43.50
CA VAL A 631 -10.20 10.91 44.30
C VAL A 631 -9.12 11.43 45.25
N VAL A 632 -8.17 12.24 44.75
CA VAL A 632 -7.10 12.85 45.56
C VAL A 632 -7.68 13.66 46.73
N ASP A 633 -8.66 14.52 46.46
CA ASP A 633 -9.32 15.33 47.50
C ASP A 633 -10.03 14.47 48.55
N ARG A 634 -10.69 13.37 48.12
CA ARG A 634 -11.44 12.49 49.02
C ARG A 634 -10.52 11.59 49.84
N ILE A 635 -9.43 11.07 49.28
CA ILE A 635 -8.52 10.18 50.01
C ILE A 635 -7.60 10.92 50.98
N ALA A 636 -7.48 12.25 50.86
CA ALA A 636 -6.79 13.10 51.84
C ALA A 636 -7.30 12.92 53.29
N TYR A 637 -8.50 12.35 53.46
CA TYR A 637 -9.03 11.93 54.76
C TYR A 637 -8.17 10.84 55.45
N TRP A 638 -7.40 10.04 54.71
CA TRP A 638 -6.54 8.96 55.21
C TRP A 638 -5.04 9.24 54.92
N PRO A 639 -4.44 10.28 55.50
CA PRO A 639 -3.10 10.74 55.15
C PRO A 639 -2.04 9.65 55.40
N GLY A 640 -1.23 9.36 54.37
CA GLY A 640 -0.16 8.36 54.42
C GLY A 640 -0.61 6.89 54.44
N ARG A 641 -1.93 6.64 54.59
CA ARG A 641 -2.53 5.31 54.65
C ARG A 641 -3.12 4.88 53.32
N LEU A 642 -3.62 5.82 52.51
CA LEU A 642 -4.12 5.61 51.15
C LEU A 642 -3.42 6.54 50.18
N GLY A 643 -3.20 6.06 48.96
CA GLY A 643 -2.66 6.84 47.85
C GLY A 643 -3.26 6.39 46.52
N VAL A 644 -3.11 7.24 45.50
CA VAL A 644 -3.43 6.86 44.11
C VAL A 644 -2.36 5.87 43.64
N ALA A 645 -2.80 4.71 43.19
CA ALA A 645 -1.95 3.66 42.64
C ALA A 645 -1.84 3.75 41.12
N ALA A 646 -2.94 4.08 40.44
CA ALA A 646 -2.96 4.23 38.98
C ALA A 646 -4.12 5.11 38.52
N ILE A 647 -3.95 5.73 37.35
CA ILE A 647 -4.97 6.48 36.62
C ILE A 647 -5.14 5.76 35.28
N ASP A 648 -6.13 4.86 35.20
CA ASP A 648 -6.31 3.97 34.04
C ASP A 648 -7.15 4.64 32.93
N ALA A 649 -8.11 5.47 33.35
CA ALA A 649 -8.97 6.25 32.47
C ALA A 649 -9.39 7.57 33.14
N PRO A 650 -9.97 8.53 32.39
CA PRO A 650 -10.40 9.82 32.96
C PRO A 650 -11.36 9.71 34.15
N ASP A 651 -12.11 8.61 34.26
CA ASP A 651 -13.06 8.30 35.31
C ASP A 651 -12.79 6.95 36.01
N SER A 652 -11.56 6.42 35.91
CA SER A 652 -11.15 5.16 36.53
C SER A 652 -9.78 5.28 37.20
N VAL A 653 -9.79 5.36 38.53
CA VAL A 653 -8.60 5.54 39.37
C VAL A 653 -8.46 4.37 40.33
N LEU A 654 -7.26 3.83 40.47
CA LEU A 654 -6.93 2.82 41.47
C LEU A 654 -6.38 3.49 42.72
N VAL A 655 -6.90 3.11 43.89
CA VAL A 655 -6.43 3.56 45.21
C VAL A 655 -5.82 2.36 45.93
N SER A 656 -4.60 2.50 46.43
CA SER A 656 -3.90 1.47 47.21
C SER A 656 -3.52 1.96 48.60
N GLY A 657 -3.42 1.02 49.54
CA GLY A 657 -3.00 1.29 50.91
C GLY A 657 -3.57 0.30 51.93
N ASP A 658 -3.73 0.77 53.17
CA ASP A 658 -4.17 -0.04 54.31
C ASP A 658 -5.52 -0.74 54.05
N ALA A 659 -5.61 -2.04 54.40
CA ALA A 659 -6.81 -2.83 54.20
C ALA A 659 -8.05 -2.21 54.87
N GLY A 660 -7.93 -1.80 56.13
CA GLY A 660 -9.03 -1.19 56.89
C GLY A 660 -9.41 0.22 56.45
N ALA A 661 -8.45 1.02 55.95
CA ALA A 661 -8.78 2.34 55.39
C ALA A 661 -9.52 2.21 54.05
N LEU A 662 -9.13 1.24 53.23
CA LEU A 662 -9.85 0.91 51.99
C LEU A 662 -11.26 0.39 52.27
N ASP A 663 -11.48 -0.40 53.33
CA ASP A 663 -12.82 -0.84 53.73
C ASP A 663 -13.71 0.36 54.12
N GLU A 664 -13.16 1.32 54.87
CA GLU A 664 -13.84 2.56 55.23
C GLU A 664 -14.13 3.43 54.00
N LEU A 665 -13.15 3.56 53.09
CA LEU A 665 -13.32 4.26 51.81
C LEU A 665 -14.47 3.64 51.02
N MET A 666 -14.48 2.32 50.85
CA MET A 666 -15.53 1.64 50.12
C MET A 666 -16.91 1.86 50.75
N TYR A 667 -17.00 1.86 52.08
CA TYR A 667 -18.24 2.14 52.78
C TYR A 667 -18.74 3.57 52.52
N ARG A 668 -17.88 4.58 52.67
CA ARG A 668 -18.21 5.99 52.44
C ARG A 668 -18.60 6.27 50.99
N PHE A 669 -17.84 5.74 50.04
CA PHE A 669 -18.07 5.95 48.62
C PHE A 669 -19.37 5.28 48.18
N LYS A 670 -19.70 4.10 48.69
CA LYS A 670 -21.01 3.47 48.47
C LYS A 670 -22.15 4.31 49.04
N ALA A 671 -21.98 4.92 50.22
CA ALA A 671 -22.99 5.82 50.79
C ALA A 671 -23.24 7.05 49.90
N ASP A 672 -22.18 7.56 49.27
CA ASP A 672 -22.23 8.65 48.29
C ASP A 672 -22.66 8.19 46.88
N ARG A 673 -23.02 6.91 46.70
CA ARG A 673 -23.39 6.29 45.41
C ARG A 673 -22.27 6.29 44.36
N ILE A 674 -21.02 6.36 44.79
CA ILE A 674 -19.84 6.20 43.93
C ILE A 674 -19.55 4.72 43.75
N ARG A 675 -19.30 4.31 42.50
CA ARG A 675 -18.95 2.92 42.17
C ARG A 675 -17.52 2.64 42.59
N VAL A 676 -17.35 1.60 43.41
CA VAL A 676 -16.05 1.12 43.89
C VAL A 676 -16.00 -0.40 43.83
N ARG A 677 -14.84 -0.95 43.46
CA ARG A 677 -14.60 -2.40 43.35
C ARG A 677 -13.24 -2.74 43.91
N ARG A 678 -13.18 -3.63 44.90
CA ARG A 678 -11.90 -4.18 45.37
C ARG A 678 -11.32 -5.11 44.30
N LEU A 679 -10.03 -4.95 44.02
CA LEU A 679 -9.29 -5.84 43.15
C LEU A 679 -8.76 -7.04 43.93
N PRO A 680 -8.58 -8.22 43.30
CA PRO A 680 -8.06 -9.41 43.96
C PRO A 680 -6.58 -9.30 44.36
N ALA A 681 -5.91 -8.17 44.09
CA ALA A 681 -4.53 -7.93 44.49
C ALA A 681 -4.35 -8.03 46.01
N GLY A 682 -3.70 -9.11 46.47
CA GLY A 682 -3.37 -9.36 47.87
C GLY A 682 -2.27 -8.46 48.44
N HIS A 683 -1.78 -7.48 47.70
CA HIS A 683 -0.70 -6.57 48.09
C HIS A 683 -1.04 -5.10 47.76
N ALA A 684 -0.45 -4.17 48.51
CA ALA A 684 -0.61 -2.73 48.30
C ALA A 684 0.58 -2.12 47.53
N ALA A 685 0.74 -2.53 46.26
CA ALA A 685 1.73 -1.90 45.36
C ALA A 685 1.34 -0.45 45.05
N HIS A 686 2.30 0.38 44.63
CA HIS A 686 2.11 1.81 44.36
C HIS A 686 1.58 2.57 45.60
N SER A 687 2.06 2.17 46.79
CA SER A 687 1.69 2.76 48.08
C SER A 687 2.89 2.83 49.03
N SER A 688 2.72 3.49 50.18
CA SER A 688 3.73 3.57 51.25
C SER A 688 4.16 2.20 51.80
N HIS A 689 3.38 1.12 51.61
CA HIS A 689 3.80 -0.22 52.01
C HIS A 689 5.06 -0.69 51.27
N VAL A 690 5.29 -0.20 50.06
CA VAL A 690 6.46 -0.56 49.25
C VAL A 690 7.76 0.00 49.87
N ASP A 691 7.67 1.03 50.72
CA ASP A 691 8.83 1.60 51.42
C ASP A 691 9.50 0.57 52.35
N GLU A 692 8.74 -0.40 52.88
CA GLU A 692 9.26 -1.47 53.74
C GLU A 692 10.18 -2.46 52.99
N ILE A 693 10.06 -2.54 51.66
CA ILE A 693 10.81 -3.48 50.82
C ILE A 693 11.81 -2.77 49.89
N GLU A 694 12.02 -1.47 50.05
CA GLU A 694 12.92 -0.68 49.18
C GLU A 694 14.31 -1.30 49.06
N GLN A 695 15.00 -1.46 50.20
CA GLN A 695 16.37 -1.99 50.19
C GLN A 695 16.43 -3.42 49.64
N LEU A 696 15.42 -4.24 49.96
CA LEU A 696 15.34 -5.61 49.46
C LEU A 696 15.22 -5.63 47.93
N VAL A 697 14.37 -4.78 47.34
CA VAL A 697 14.23 -4.69 45.88
C VAL A 697 15.54 -4.22 45.24
N LYS A 698 16.17 -3.18 45.80
CA LYS A 698 17.43 -2.64 45.28
C LYS A 698 18.57 -3.65 45.33
N ASP A 699 18.70 -4.37 46.44
CA ASP A 699 19.72 -5.42 46.60
C ASP A 699 19.48 -6.58 45.62
N LEU A 700 18.22 -7.01 45.46
CA LEU A 700 17.87 -8.10 44.54
C LEU A 700 18.11 -7.76 43.07
N LEU A 701 18.01 -6.49 42.69
CA LEU A 701 18.11 -6.03 41.30
C LEU A 701 19.42 -5.30 40.98
N ALA A 702 20.40 -5.30 41.89
CA ALA A 702 21.64 -4.55 41.74
C ALA A 702 22.47 -4.94 40.49
N GLU A 703 22.30 -6.18 40.01
CA GLU A 703 23.01 -6.71 38.83
C GLU A 703 22.24 -6.53 37.50
N VAL A 704 21.08 -5.88 37.50
CA VAL A 704 20.34 -5.59 36.27
C VAL A 704 21.09 -4.54 35.46
N ALA A 705 21.38 -4.84 34.20
CA ALA A 705 22.20 -4.01 33.32
C ALA A 705 21.37 -3.48 32.14
N PRO A 706 20.66 -2.34 32.30
CA PRO A 706 19.93 -1.73 31.21
C PRO A 706 20.84 -1.15 30.12
N GLY A 707 20.34 -1.16 28.89
CA GLY A 707 21.00 -0.60 27.71
C GLY A 707 20.12 0.38 26.93
N PRO A 708 20.68 1.04 25.90
CA PRO A 708 19.90 1.89 25.00
C PRO A 708 18.93 1.04 24.16
N ALA A 709 17.66 1.42 24.13
CA ALA A 709 16.64 0.74 23.33
C ALA A 709 16.68 1.15 21.85
N ALA A 710 16.30 0.21 20.97
CA ALA A 710 16.09 0.47 19.55
C ALA A 710 14.70 1.06 19.26
N VAL A 711 13.73 0.75 20.13
CA VAL A 711 12.36 1.27 20.07
C VAL A 711 12.15 2.26 21.22
N PRO A 712 11.61 3.47 20.95
CA PRO A 712 11.31 4.44 22.01
C PRO A 712 10.45 3.87 23.14
N PHE A 713 10.83 4.17 24.38
CA PHE A 713 10.12 3.75 25.59
C PHE A 713 9.42 4.94 26.23
N PHE A 714 8.09 4.85 26.37
CA PHE A 714 7.28 5.84 27.06
C PHE A 714 6.90 5.30 28.45
N SER A 715 7.37 5.96 29.51
CA SER A 715 7.12 5.50 30.88
C SER A 715 5.75 5.99 31.35
N ALA A 716 4.92 5.08 31.84
CA ALA A 716 3.68 5.43 32.51
C ALA A 716 3.93 5.94 33.94
N VAL A 717 5.15 5.80 34.47
CA VAL A 717 5.51 6.34 35.79
C VAL A 717 5.89 7.82 35.71
N THR A 718 6.68 8.20 34.70
CA THR A 718 7.06 9.61 34.49
C THR A 718 6.03 10.37 33.67
N GLY A 719 5.25 9.67 32.83
CA GLY A 719 4.32 10.29 31.89
C GLY A 719 5.02 10.93 30.69
N ASP A 720 6.26 10.52 30.38
CA ASP A 720 7.07 11.04 29.28
C ASP A 720 8.00 9.97 28.69
N TRP A 721 8.66 10.29 27.58
CA TRP A 721 9.77 9.51 27.02
C TRP A 721 10.88 9.33 28.06
N PHE A 722 11.45 8.12 28.13
CA PHE A 722 12.41 7.77 29.18
C PHE A 722 13.73 7.24 28.60
N ASP A 723 14.87 7.65 29.18
CA ASP A 723 16.18 7.09 28.83
C ASP A 723 16.28 5.68 29.41
N THR A 724 16.26 4.69 28.52
CA THR A 724 16.26 3.28 28.88
C THR A 724 17.51 2.83 29.63
N THR A 725 18.64 3.57 29.55
CA THR A 725 19.84 3.26 30.34
C THR A 725 19.66 3.52 31.83
N GLU A 726 18.61 4.25 32.23
CA GLU A 726 18.27 4.51 33.62
C GLU A 726 17.29 3.49 34.22
N LEU A 727 16.90 2.43 33.48
CA LEU A 727 16.04 1.32 33.95
C LEU A 727 16.77 0.37 34.93
N THR A 728 17.39 0.97 35.95
CA THR A 728 18.20 0.34 36.98
C THR A 728 17.34 -0.18 38.14
N ALA A 729 17.97 -0.77 39.16
CA ALA A 729 17.30 -1.19 40.39
C ALA A 729 16.50 -0.05 41.06
N ASP A 730 17.01 1.19 41.01
CA ASP A 730 16.32 2.36 41.54
C ASP A 730 15.03 2.66 40.77
N TYR A 731 15.07 2.56 39.44
CA TYR A 731 13.88 2.73 38.61
C TYR A 731 12.83 1.66 38.91
N TRP A 732 13.22 0.38 39.01
CA TRP A 732 12.25 -0.70 39.25
C TRP A 732 11.62 -0.64 40.65
N TYR A 733 12.34 -0.13 41.65
CA TYR A 733 11.73 0.26 42.93
C TYR A 733 10.77 1.45 42.75
N TRP A 734 11.19 2.50 42.03
CA TRP A 734 10.38 3.70 41.78
C TRP A 734 9.07 3.36 41.04
N ASN A 735 9.13 2.56 39.98
CA ASN A 735 7.99 2.04 39.25
C ASN A 735 7.03 1.25 40.17
N LEU A 736 7.55 0.51 41.15
CA LEU A 736 6.72 -0.20 42.14
C LEU A 736 6.07 0.72 43.16
N ARG A 737 6.70 1.85 43.47
CA ARG A 737 6.31 2.75 44.55
C ARG A 737 5.38 3.88 44.10
N GLN A 738 5.56 4.39 42.89
CA GLN A 738 4.84 5.55 42.39
C GLN A 738 3.52 5.21 41.70
N PRO A 739 2.60 6.19 41.58
CA PRO A 739 1.38 6.02 40.78
C PRO A 739 1.68 5.75 39.30
N VAL A 740 0.86 4.92 38.66
CA VAL A 740 0.90 4.68 37.20
C VAL A 740 -0.01 5.69 36.48
N LEU A 741 0.56 6.59 35.70
CA LEU A 741 -0.10 7.66 34.95
C LEU A 741 -0.58 7.22 33.55
N PHE A 742 -1.15 6.01 33.45
CA PHE A 742 -1.42 5.36 32.17
C PHE A 742 -2.38 6.15 31.25
N ALA A 743 -3.46 6.71 31.77
CA ALA A 743 -4.39 7.54 31.01
C ALA A 743 -3.72 8.80 30.44
N HIS A 744 -2.80 9.41 31.19
CA HIS A 744 -2.02 10.56 30.75
C HIS A 744 -1.03 10.17 29.66
N ALA A 745 -0.29 9.08 29.86
CA ALA A 745 0.65 8.55 28.86
C ALA A 745 -0.05 8.22 27.54
N ARG A 746 -1.18 7.50 27.60
CA ARG A 746 -1.99 7.17 26.41
C ARG A 746 -2.51 8.43 25.72
N LYS A 747 -2.96 9.43 26.49
CA LYS A 747 -3.40 10.72 25.92
C LYS A 747 -2.25 11.46 25.24
N ALA A 748 -1.08 11.54 25.87
CA ALA A 748 0.08 12.24 25.32
C ALA A 748 0.54 11.63 23.99
N LEU A 749 0.50 10.30 23.86
CA LEU A 749 0.80 9.60 22.61
C LEU A 749 -0.32 9.75 21.57
N ALA A 750 -1.59 9.71 22.00
CA ALA A 750 -2.72 9.92 21.08
C ALA A 750 -2.73 11.33 20.48
N ASP A 751 -2.39 12.36 21.28
CA ASP A 751 -2.25 13.73 20.81
C ASP A 751 -1.11 13.91 19.79
N GLN A 752 -0.18 12.94 19.70
CA GLN A 752 0.88 12.86 18.68
C GLN A 752 0.47 12.03 17.45
N GLY A 753 -0.78 11.56 17.38
CA GLY A 753 -1.29 10.76 16.26
C GLY A 753 -0.93 9.27 16.32
N CYS A 754 -0.48 8.76 17.48
CA CYS A 754 -0.15 7.34 17.63
C CYS A 754 -1.38 6.43 17.59
N VAL A 755 -1.24 5.27 16.93
CA VAL A 755 -2.18 4.15 17.01
C VAL A 755 -1.68 3.13 18.03
N PHE A 756 -2.57 2.43 18.73
CA PHE A 756 -2.23 1.49 19.80
C PHE A 756 -2.57 0.05 19.41
N ALA A 757 -1.67 -0.88 19.74
CA ALA A 757 -1.88 -2.32 19.71
C ALA A 757 -1.57 -2.89 21.10
N GLU A 758 -2.36 -3.84 21.58
CA GLU A 758 -2.16 -4.41 22.92
C GLU A 758 -1.36 -5.72 22.84
N ALA A 759 -0.30 -5.82 23.64
CA ALA A 759 0.44 -7.06 23.91
C ALA A 759 -0.04 -7.67 25.24
N GLY A 760 -1.35 -7.90 25.34
CA GLY A 760 -1.99 -8.56 26.47
C GLY A 760 -1.99 -10.08 26.34
N ALA A 761 -2.99 -10.75 26.90
CA ALA A 761 -3.16 -12.20 26.86
C ALA A 761 -4.51 -12.48 26.17
N PRO A 762 -4.52 -12.53 24.82
CA PRO A 762 -5.75 -12.83 24.10
C PRO A 762 -6.18 -14.25 24.43
N ALA A 763 -7.50 -14.49 24.53
CA ALA A 763 -8.06 -15.78 24.94
C ALA A 763 -7.81 -16.96 23.96
N GLY A 764 -6.91 -16.80 22.97
CA GLY A 764 -6.57 -17.77 21.94
C GLY A 764 -6.04 -17.08 20.67
N LEU A 765 -5.68 -17.86 19.66
CA LEU A 765 -5.16 -17.34 18.39
C LEU A 765 -6.22 -16.55 17.61
N ARG A 766 -7.49 -16.98 17.65
CA ARG A 766 -8.58 -16.30 16.93
C ARG A 766 -8.83 -14.87 17.46
N PRO A 767 -8.98 -14.62 18.78
CA PRO A 767 -9.01 -13.26 19.31
C PRO A 767 -7.78 -12.43 18.97
N PHE A 768 -6.58 -13.03 18.99
CA PHE A 768 -5.34 -12.35 18.59
C PHE A 768 -5.40 -11.89 17.12
N LEU A 769 -5.77 -12.77 16.20
CA LEU A 769 -5.92 -12.43 14.77
C LEU A 769 -6.97 -11.32 14.55
N ALA A 770 -8.01 -11.25 15.38
CA ALA A 770 -8.98 -10.17 15.34
C ALA A 770 -8.37 -8.81 15.75
N GLU A 771 -7.45 -8.78 16.72
CA GLU A 771 -6.69 -7.57 17.06
C GLU A 771 -5.71 -7.19 15.96
N VAL A 772 -5.01 -8.15 15.36
CA VAL A 772 -4.15 -7.92 14.18
C VAL A 772 -4.97 -7.36 13.02
N ALA A 773 -6.16 -7.90 12.77
CA ALA A 773 -7.08 -7.37 11.76
C ALA A 773 -7.49 -5.92 12.08
N LYS A 774 -7.88 -5.60 13.32
CA LYS A 774 -8.22 -4.23 13.71
C LYS A 774 -7.06 -3.26 13.51
N ALA A 775 -5.83 -3.68 13.82
CA ALA A 775 -4.62 -2.89 13.57
C ALA A 775 -4.40 -2.67 12.07
N HIS A 776 -4.53 -3.73 11.26
CA HIS A 776 -4.44 -3.67 9.81
C HIS A 776 -5.46 -2.70 9.19
N LEU A 777 -6.70 -2.71 9.68
CA LEU A 777 -7.75 -1.77 9.29
C LEU A 777 -7.48 -0.33 9.74
N ARG A 778 -6.53 -0.09 10.64
CA ARG A 778 -6.07 1.26 11.03
C ARG A 778 -4.78 1.68 10.30
N GLY A 779 -4.38 0.94 9.27
CA GLY A 779 -3.20 1.25 8.46
C GLY A 779 -1.90 0.58 8.93
N VAL A 780 -1.92 -0.22 9.99
CA VAL A 780 -0.73 -1.00 10.38
C VAL A 780 -0.41 -2.01 9.27
N ALA A 781 0.84 -2.01 8.81
CA ALA A 781 1.32 -3.00 7.85
C ALA A 781 1.41 -4.38 8.53
N VAL A 782 0.84 -5.40 7.90
CA VAL A 782 0.78 -6.77 8.43
C VAL A 782 1.23 -7.74 7.34
N ASP A 783 2.16 -8.64 7.64
CA ASP A 783 2.53 -9.75 6.78
C ASP A 783 1.64 -10.96 7.05
N TRP A 784 0.50 -11.01 6.36
CA TRP A 784 -0.48 -12.09 6.48
C TRP A 784 0.05 -13.46 6.02
N ARG A 785 1.19 -13.52 5.31
CA ARG A 785 1.81 -14.80 4.90
C ARG A 785 2.21 -15.66 6.10
N ALA A 786 2.45 -15.05 7.26
CA ALA A 786 2.74 -15.75 8.50
C ALA A 786 1.63 -16.73 8.92
N CYS A 787 0.37 -16.50 8.52
CA CYS A 787 -0.75 -17.43 8.76
C CYS A 787 -0.69 -18.72 7.93
N PHE A 788 0.13 -18.77 6.87
CA PHE A 788 0.03 -19.79 5.84
C PHE A 788 1.36 -20.52 5.58
N PRO A 789 2.07 -21.01 6.62
CA PRO A 789 3.30 -21.76 6.43
C PRO A 789 3.01 -23.03 5.62
N GLY A 790 3.78 -23.25 4.55
CA GLY A 790 3.64 -24.42 3.68
C GLY A 790 2.46 -24.40 2.70
N ALA A 791 1.62 -23.34 2.72
CA ALA A 791 0.59 -23.15 1.70
C ALA A 791 1.21 -22.82 0.34
N ARG A 792 0.43 -22.98 -0.73
CA ARG A 792 0.85 -22.68 -2.10
C ARG A 792 -0.11 -21.68 -2.76
N PRO A 793 0.35 -20.90 -3.76
CA PRO A 793 -0.53 -19.99 -4.46
C PRO A 793 -1.70 -20.72 -5.16
N ALA A 794 -2.93 -20.40 -4.77
CA ALA A 794 -4.16 -20.73 -5.49
C ALA A 794 -4.46 -19.74 -6.63
N GLU A 795 -5.18 -20.22 -7.64
CA GLU A 795 -5.73 -19.36 -8.69
C GLU A 795 -7.01 -18.69 -8.20
N LEU A 796 -6.93 -17.38 -8.00
CA LEU A 796 -8.05 -16.59 -7.50
C LEU A 796 -8.60 -15.67 -8.61
N PRO A 797 -9.90 -15.35 -8.56
CA PRO A 797 -10.47 -14.28 -9.37
C PRO A 797 -9.63 -13.00 -9.29
N THR A 798 -9.51 -12.30 -10.40
CA THR A 798 -8.83 -11.00 -10.47
C THR A 798 -9.71 -9.87 -9.93
N TYR A 799 -9.11 -8.69 -9.76
CA TYR A 799 -9.77 -7.51 -9.23
C TYR A 799 -11.13 -7.21 -9.92
N PRO A 800 -12.21 -6.99 -9.13
CA PRO A 800 -13.53 -6.65 -9.66
C PRO A 800 -13.62 -5.16 -10.03
N PHE A 801 -13.05 -4.81 -11.18
CA PHE A 801 -13.14 -3.47 -11.76
C PHE A 801 -14.59 -2.97 -11.84
N GLN A 802 -14.84 -1.75 -11.35
CA GLN A 802 -16.13 -1.07 -11.35
C GLN A 802 -16.27 -0.28 -12.65
N ARG A 803 -16.62 -1.00 -13.72
CA ARG A 803 -16.57 -0.45 -15.08
C ARG A 803 -17.75 0.46 -15.40
N GLU A 804 -17.45 1.51 -16.14
CA GLU A 804 -18.43 2.37 -16.79
C GLU A 804 -18.16 2.43 -18.30
N ARG A 805 -19.18 2.75 -19.10
CA ARG A 805 -19.04 2.85 -20.56
C ARG A 805 -18.42 4.19 -20.96
N TYR A 806 -17.27 4.11 -21.63
CA TYR A 806 -16.57 5.24 -22.24
C TYR A 806 -16.42 5.04 -23.75
N TRP A 807 -17.19 5.78 -24.54
CA TRP A 807 -17.16 5.72 -26.00
C TRP A 807 -17.42 7.10 -26.61
N ALA A 808 -16.64 7.50 -27.63
CA ALA A 808 -16.88 8.74 -28.37
C ALA A 808 -18.09 8.57 -29.30
N ASP A 809 -19.16 9.30 -29.05
CA ASP A 809 -20.38 9.27 -29.87
C ASP A 809 -20.38 10.43 -30.89
N LEU A 810 -20.65 10.13 -32.15
CA LEU A 810 -20.66 11.11 -33.26
C LEU A 810 -21.91 12.03 -33.27
N THR A 811 -22.79 11.96 -32.27
CA THR A 811 -24.13 12.58 -32.30
C THR A 811 -24.17 14.07 -31.94
N HIS A 812 -23.05 14.70 -31.59
CA HIS A 812 -23.03 16.09 -31.09
C HIS A 812 -22.46 17.17 -32.05
N SER A 813 -22.39 16.94 -33.37
CA SER A 813 -21.79 17.93 -34.30
C SER A 813 -22.58 18.30 -35.56
N VAL A 814 -23.91 18.11 -35.62
CA VAL A 814 -24.71 18.51 -36.81
C VAL A 814 -25.77 19.61 -36.57
N SER A 815 -25.99 20.08 -35.35
CA SER A 815 -27.06 21.07 -35.07
C SER A 815 -26.63 22.54 -34.92
N SER A 816 -25.34 22.89 -35.06
CA SER A 816 -24.87 24.29 -34.86
C SER A 816 -24.18 24.97 -36.06
N GLN A 817 -24.19 24.37 -37.26
CA GLN A 817 -23.65 25.01 -38.49
C GLN A 817 -24.68 25.24 -39.62
N SER A 818 -25.99 25.11 -39.37
CA SER A 818 -27.04 25.41 -40.35
C SER A 818 -27.70 26.80 -40.19
N SER A 819 -27.11 27.70 -39.40
CA SER A 819 -27.67 29.05 -39.17
C SER A 819 -26.65 30.19 -39.27
N GLN A 820 -25.61 30.05 -40.11
CA GLN A 820 -24.73 31.18 -40.46
C GLN A 820 -24.06 31.04 -41.84
N SER A 821 -24.85 30.88 -42.91
CA SER A 821 -24.38 31.22 -44.27
C SER A 821 -25.54 31.70 -45.17
N SER A 822 -26.17 32.82 -44.79
CA SER A 822 -26.82 33.66 -45.79
C SER A 822 -26.66 35.13 -45.41
N ARG A 823 -25.64 35.76 -46.02
CA ARG A 823 -25.66 37.12 -46.56
C ARG A 823 -24.24 37.58 -46.90
N SER A 824 -23.96 37.60 -48.20
CA SER A 824 -23.08 38.61 -48.80
C SER A 824 -23.63 38.93 -50.19
N PRO A 825 -23.68 40.22 -50.59
CA PRO A 825 -24.50 40.69 -51.71
C PRO A 825 -23.79 40.55 -53.06
N THR A 826 -24.55 40.12 -54.06
CA THR A 826 -24.13 40.02 -55.47
C THR A 826 -23.98 41.42 -56.11
N PRO A 827 -22.91 41.69 -56.88
CA PRO A 827 -22.90 42.83 -57.81
C PRO A 827 -23.57 42.48 -59.14
N ALA A 828 -24.29 43.46 -59.66
CA ALA A 828 -25.21 43.40 -60.79
C ALA A 828 -24.58 43.00 -62.13
N ALA A 829 -25.26 42.12 -62.86
CA ALA A 829 -25.12 41.96 -64.31
C ALA A 829 -26.39 42.53 -64.99
N ARG A 830 -26.16 43.44 -65.94
CA ARG A 830 -27.16 44.14 -66.75
C ARG A 830 -27.86 43.17 -67.70
N SER A 831 -29.19 43.16 -67.70
CA SER A 831 -29.99 42.72 -68.85
C SER A 831 -30.78 43.92 -69.39
N ALA A 832 -30.54 44.24 -70.65
CA ALA A 832 -31.35 45.19 -71.40
C ALA A 832 -32.54 44.42 -71.99
N ASP A 833 -33.76 44.82 -71.59
CA ASP A 833 -34.98 44.47 -72.30
C ASP A 833 -35.23 45.51 -73.40
N HIS A 834 -35.54 45.02 -74.60
CA HIS A 834 -36.11 45.78 -75.70
C HIS A 834 -37.54 45.30 -75.96
N SER A 835 -38.40 46.28 -76.28
CA SER A 835 -39.80 46.18 -76.76
C SER A 835 -40.85 46.03 -75.65
N ALA A 836 -41.59 47.06 -75.20
CA ALA A 836 -42.43 48.06 -75.89
C ALA A 836 -43.64 47.44 -76.63
N ALA A 837 -44.79 47.40 -75.96
CA ALA A 837 -46.08 47.99 -76.35
C ALA A 837 -47.12 47.76 -75.24
#